data_AF-A0A2E0XC30-F1
#
_entry.id   AF-A0A2E0XC30-F1
#
_cell.length_a   1.000
_cell.length_b   1.000
_cell.length_c   1.000
_cell.angle_alpha   90.00
_cell.angle_beta   90.00
_cell.angle_gamma   90.00
#
_symmetry.space_group_name_H-M   'P 1'
#
loop_
_entity.id
_entity.type
_entity.pdbx_description
1 polymer ?
#
loop_
_entity_poly.entity_id
_entity_poly.type
_entity_poly.pdbx_seq_one_letter_code
_entity_poly.pdbx_strand_id
1 'polypeptide(L)'
;MLACPAGRSGYTALTAGRASSGTPNTVVSLLPTLPACIGEPAGLSWSVAATAARPLTPRRLGFSSSRDDTMVLGMLLRSVTRRCRSLAASRWPAAKAQALATALVLAMAPATGHAAENADEAASDVAQWPPVTRETKPWTRWWWHGSAVNPADITKQLEAYAAAGIGGVEITPIYGVRGTEDQFRDYLSPAWMEALAHTLAEAERLDLGVDMATGNGWPFGGPWVEADTACRNLVIDTYEVAGGERLQQPVRHVQRPLARAIGRRVSIEELVEPIRDNDNLQELALEQIRFAKPLPLVALVAESQDGTHLHLTEQVADDGTLDWTAPPGQWKLYAAFAGWHGKMVERAGPGGEGNVIDHFSGDALRHYLAKFDEAFAGHDITALRGFFNDSYEVDDAAGESDWTPEFFAEFERRRGYDLRDELPTLAERDDPERLSRVLCDYRETISDLLLDDFTKPWDQWAGTHQALTRNQSHGSPGNLLDLYAASGIPETEGTDRIKFMTAASAAHVTGKQLASAEACTWMDEHFVGTLAETKRWVDDYFLGGINHVCYHGTPYTPADAPWPGWLFYASVHFGTTNSQWAHFDALNEYVARCQSFLQAGQPDNDVLVYYPIHDQWSQPGRARLVHFDGSMRGNAARKCAQWLLDGGYLLDFISDRQLAGVEVANGKLVVGGNSYHAIVVPQCQLMPAATLEQLAALAEGGATIVFETNLPSGPPGLGELDEQEEAFAAALARLIGPEGKKPRAGALHPVGEGRIIAGQVNAALATAEVPRETLRDQKLTFVRRKVDGGSVYFIRNDGDQALQEPAVLRKGSGLVVRLDPLTGRQGRAFPLRGHPWLDLEPGETCILAALSWKRDGPRQRDIRMWEGRIPAGDAQPLTGPWSLEFISGGPERPNSAEIQPLQSWTELPDERAAAFSGTVRYTTHLGPVAVTRFGQPMLLDLGAVHETAAVTLNGKHIATLFAPPYHVMLDAQDLKDSGNTLQVEVANLMANRIAALERSGDASWKKFYNINFPAKPVRPNPNVGPDGLFTAKKWEPKPSGLLGPVTITPVSPFPPRD
;
A
#
# COMPACT_ATOMS: atom_id res chain seq x y z
N MET A 1 -8.63 -23.21 2.26
CA MET A 1 -8.74 -22.14 3.29
C MET A 1 -7.46 -21.35 3.18
N LEU A 2 -7.39 -20.39 2.26
CA LEU A 2 -6.21 -19.57 2.00
C LEU A 2 -6.71 -18.22 1.46
N ALA A 3 -6.24 -17.12 2.06
CA ALA A 3 -6.44 -15.71 1.72
C ALA A 3 -7.80 -15.35 1.08
N CYS A 4 -8.82 -15.18 1.92
CA CYS A 4 -10.05 -14.46 1.57
C CYS A 4 -9.87 -13.03 2.10
N PRO A 5 -10.31 -11.96 1.41
CA PRO A 5 -10.30 -10.63 2.01
C PRO A 5 -11.13 -10.70 3.29
N ALA A 6 -10.48 -10.43 4.44
CA ALA A 6 -11.05 -10.54 5.77
C ALA A 6 -12.45 -9.91 5.81
N GLY A 7 -13.45 -10.76 6.02
CA GLY A 7 -14.85 -10.36 5.93
C GLY A 7 -15.79 -11.54 6.09
N ARG A 8 -15.96 -12.02 7.33
CA ARG A 8 -17.23 -12.48 7.92
C ARG A 8 -17.02 -13.08 9.31
N SER A 9 -17.38 -12.31 10.35
CA SER A 9 -17.84 -12.85 11.62
C SER A 9 -19.37 -13.02 11.57
N GLY A 10 -19.85 -14.15 12.09
CA GLY A 10 -21.19 -14.66 11.87
C GLY A 10 -22.30 -14.04 12.73
N TYR A 11 -23.51 -14.06 12.16
CA TYR A 11 -24.76 -14.06 12.91
C TYR A 11 -25.30 -15.50 12.92
N THR A 12 -25.50 -16.04 14.11
CA THR A 12 -26.10 -17.35 14.34
C THR A 12 -27.61 -17.27 14.13
N ALA A 13 -28.13 -18.20 13.33
CA ALA A 13 -29.55 -18.39 13.09
C ALA A 13 -30.26 -18.96 14.32
N LEU A 14 -31.42 -18.39 14.65
CA LEU A 14 -32.43 -18.98 15.54
C LEU A 14 -33.44 -19.76 14.70
N THR A 15 -33.63 -21.03 15.05
CA THR A 15 -34.62 -21.95 14.46
C THR A 15 -36.01 -21.81 15.10
N ALA A 16 -37.03 -21.63 14.27
CA ALA A 16 -38.43 -22.09 14.42
C ALA A 16 -39.16 -21.71 13.11
N GLY A 17 -40.05 -22.45 12.44
CA GLY A 17 -40.68 -23.75 12.57
C GLY A 17 -41.72 -23.83 11.43
N ARG A 18 -41.75 -24.96 10.69
CA ARG A 18 -42.80 -25.49 9.79
C ARG A 18 -43.86 -24.54 9.18
N ALA A 19 -44.01 -24.54 7.84
CA ALA A 19 -45.01 -25.37 7.11
C ALA A 19 -45.30 -24.87 5.67
N SER A 20 -45.19 -25.81 4.72
CA SER A 20 -46.03 -26.06 3.53
C SER A 20 -46.37 -24.98 2.48
N SER A 21 -46.06 -25.38 1.24
CA SER A 21 -46.89 -25.37 0.01
C SER A 21 -46.97 -24.11 -0.87
N GLY A 22 -46.76 -24.33 -2.18
CA GLY A 22 -47.44 -23.57 -3.24
C GLY A 22 -46.55 -22.93 -4.32
N THR A 23 -46.19 -23.69 -5.35
CA THR A 23 -45.80 -23.19 -6.69
C THR A 23 -47.03 -22.65 -7.47
N PRO A 24 -46.89 -22.17 -8.73
CA PRO A 24 -46.34 -20.91 -9.23
C PRO A 24 -47.36 -20.15 -10.14
N ASN A 25 -47.04 -18.96 -10.66
CA ASN A 25 -47.34 -18.51 -12.05
C ASN A 25 -47.08 -17.01 -12.31
N THR A 26 -46.10 -16.74 -13.17
CA THR A 26 -46.17 -16.10 -14.51
C THR A 26 -47.04 -14.85 -14.79
N VAL A 27 -46.43 -13.90 -15.54
CA VAL A 27 -46.96 -13.04 -16.64
C VAL A 27 -47.18 -11.52 -16.39
N VAL A 28 -46.24 -10.74 -16.97
CA VAL A 28 -46.37 -9.58 -17.90
C VAL A 28 -46.71 -8.16 -17.40
N SER A 29 -45.94 -7.25 -18.02
CA SER A 29 -45.90 -5.79 -18.04
C SER A 29 -47.22 -5.04 -18.25
N LEU A 30 -47.26 -3.77 -17.84
CA LEU A 30 -47.51 -2.61 -18.73
C LEU A 30 -47.43 -1.27 -17.94
N LEU A 31 -46.68 -0.31 -18.51
CA LEU A 31 -46.78 1.15 -18.27
C LEU A 31 -48.17 1.66 -18.71
N PRO A 32 -48.67 2.83 -18.21
CA PRO A 32 -48.44 4.09 -18.96
C PRO A 32 -48.52 5.43 -18.16
N THR A 33 -47.78 6.43 -18.68
CA THR A 33 -48.08 7.89 -18.89
C THR A 33 -48.76 8.80 -17.84
N LEU A 34 -48.04 9.89 -17.46
CA LEU A 34 -48.31 11.37 -17.55
C LEU A 34 -49.70 11.97 -17.16
N PRO A 35 -49.92 13.32 -17.01
CA PRO A 35 -49.03 14.52 -17.06
C PRO A 35 -49.32 15.68 -16.03
N ALA A 36 -48.53 16.78 -16.14
CA ALA A 36 -48.90 18.23 -16.05
C ALA A 36 -49.31 18.84 -14.67
N CYS A 37 -49.09 20.11 -14.29
CA CYS A 37 -48.54 21.32 -14.92
C CYS A 37 -48.56 22.53 -13.92
N ILE A 38 -47.68 23.52 -14.18
CA ILE A 38 -47.85 24.99 -14.08
C ILE A 38 -47.82 25.72 -12.71
N GLY A 39 -46.99 26.77 -12.66
CA GLY A 39 -47.18 27.94 -11.79
C GLY A 39 -46.00 28.94 -11.75
N GLU A 40 -45.88 29.81 -12.76
CA GLU A 40 -45.15 31.10 -12.71
C GLU A 40 -46.11 32.21 -12.16
N PRO A 41 -45.72 33.47 -11.78
CA PRO A 41 -44.96 34.40 -12.63
C PRO A 41 -44.09 35.54 -12.00
N ALA A 42 -43.22 36.11 -12.85
CA ALA A 42 -42.88 37.53 -13.13
C ALA A 42 -42.34 38.55 -12.09
N GLY A 43 -41.24 39.24 -12.48
CA GLY A 43 -41.31 40.69 -12.78
C GLY A 43 -40.17 41.65 -12.31
N LEU A 44 -39.43 42.22 -13.29
CA LEU A 44 -38.89 43.61 -13.40
C LEU A 44 -37.72 44.07 -12.47
N SER A 45 -36.79 44.99 -12.78
CA SER A 45 -36.11 45.59 -13.96
C SER A 45 -35.19 46.75 -13.45
N TRP A 46 -34.25 47.23 -14.30
CA TRP A 46 -33.46 48.51 -14.25
C TRP A 46 -31.97 48.53 -13.79
N SER A 47 -31.06 48.43 -14.77
CA SER A 47 -30.25 49.49 -15.44
C SER A 47 -29.25 50.44 -14.67
N VAL A 48 -27.98 50.42 -15.16
CA VAL A 48 -27.17 51.52 -15.77
C VAL A 48 -26.19 52.41 -14.95
N ALA A 49 -24.93 52.45 -15.48
CA ALA A 49 -23.90 53.52 -15.56
C ALA A 49 -23.15 54.01 -14.29
N ALA A 50 -21.93 54.57 -14.33
CA ALA A 50 -20.80 54.67 -15.27
C ALA A 50 -19.71 55.55 -14.59
N THR A 51 -18.45 55.47 -15.07
CA THR A 51 -17.39 56.53 -15.07
C THR A 51 -16.85 57.05 -13.71
N ALA A 52 -15.66 57.64 -13.56
CA ALA A 52 -14.32 57.66 -14.17
C ALA A 52 -13.51 58.66 -13.33
N ALA A 53 -12.19 58.45 -13.10
CA ALA A 53 -11.14 59.50 -13.09
C ALA A 53 -9.80 59.03 -12.46
N ARG A 54 -8.74 59.17 -13.26
CA ARG A 54 -7.30 59.35 -12.89
C ARG A 54 -7.06 60.83 -12.46
N PRO A 55 -5.82 61.35 -12.25
CA PRO A 55 -4.46 60.76 -12.05
C PRO A 55 -3.72 61.39 -10.84
N LEU A 56 -2.48 60.96 -10.54
CA LEU A 56 -1.27 61.81 -10.45
C LEU A 56 -0.06 61.03 -9.88
N THR A 57 0.97 60.86 -10.70
CA THR A 57 2.40 60.74 -10.32
C THR A 57 3.04 62.10 -10.60
N PRO A 58 4.14 62.55 -9.94
CA PRO A 58 5.51 62.00 -10.11
C PRO A 58 6.37 62.14 -8.81
N ARG A 59 7.66 61.82 -8.64
CA ARG A 59 8.87 61.85 -9.48
C ARG A 59 10.02 61.21 -8.63
N ARG A 60 10.73 60.19 -9.15
CA ARG A 60 12.17 60.13 -9.51
C ARG A 60 13.23 60.58 -8.49
N LEU A 61 14.20 59.68 -8.25
CA LEU A 61 15.69 59.78 -8.35
C LEU A 61 16.23 58.49 -7.64
N GLY A 62 17.16 57.65 -8.10
CA GLY A 62 18.13 57.64 -9.20
C GLY A 62 19.46 57.05 -8.66
N PHE A 63 19.94 55.92 -9.23
CA PHE A 63 21.30 55.32 -9.10
C PHE A 63 21.71 54.78 -7.70
N SER A 64 22.56 53.76 -7.49
CA SER A 64 23.40 52.86 -8.31
C SER A 64 23.81 51.63 -7.46
N SER A 65 24.38 50.63 -8.13
CA SER A 65 25.05 49.41 -7.65
C SER A 65 26.15 49.57 -6.57
N SER A 66 26.23 48.63 -5.60
CA SER A 66 27.43 47.90 -5.09
C SER A 66 26.99 47.04 -3.88
N ARG A 67 27.18 45.71 -3.89
CA ARG A 67 28.28 44.94 -3.24
C ARG A 67 28.63 45.42 -1.83
N ASP A 68 28.17 44.70 -0.80
CA ASP A 68 29.01 43.93 0.16
C ASP A 68 28.26 43.61 1.47
N ASP A 69 27.80 42.36 1.59
CA ASP A 69 27.40 41.72 2.84
C ASP A 69 28.58 40.88 3.36
N THR A 70 29.31 41.35 4.38
CA THR A 70 30.11 40.48 5.27
C THR A 70 30.60 41.22 6.52
N MET A 71 29.70 41.77 7.35
CA MET A 71 30.13 42.25 8.68
C MET A 71 29.03 42.43 9.71
N VAL A 72 28.17 41.42 9.96
CA VAL A 72 27.26 41.45 11.14
C VAL A 72 27.21 40.13 11.93
N LEU A 73 27.67 39.00 11.37
CA LEU A 73 27.56 37.70 12.06
C LEU A 73 28.65 37.43 13.13
N GLY A 74 29.74 38.22 13.15
CA GLY A 74 30.88 38.00 14.04
C GLY A 74 30.74 38.53 15.48
N MET A 75 29.73 39.36 15.77
CA MET A 75 29.58 40.00 17.10
C MET A 75 28.59 39.32 18.03
N LEU A 76 27.67 38.47 17.54
CA LEU A 76 26.69 37.78 18.40
C LEU A 76 27.25 36.52 19.09
N LEU A 77 28.25 35.84 18.50
CA LEU A 77 28.85 34.63 19.09
C LEU A 77 29.74 34.85 20.31
N ARG A 78 30.11 36.11 20.64
CA ARG A 78 30.94 36.42 21.83
C ARG A 78 30.14 36.68 23.10
N SER A 79 28.81 36.69 23.04
CA SER A 79 27.95 36.93 24.22
C SER A 79 27.47 35.64 24.91
N VAL A 80 27.39 34.52 24.17
CA VAL A 80 26.84 33.24 24.68
C VAL A 80 27.89 32.41 25.42
N THR A 81 29.16 32.48 25.02
CA THR A 81 30.28 31.75 25.68
C THR A 81 30.65 32.28 27.07
N ARG A 82 30.08 33.41 27.51
CA ARG A 82 30.34 34.00 28.84
C ARG A 82 29.31 33.62 29.91
N ARG A 83 28.18 33.00 29.55
CA ARG A 83 27.11 32.62 30.51
C ARG A 83 27.08 31.14 30.92
N CYS A 84 27.84 30.25 30.29
CA CYS A 84 27.89 28.83 30.67
C CYS A 84 29.00 28.47 31.68
N ARG A 85 29.62 29.46 32.36
CA ARG A 85 30.70 29.22 33.34
C ARG A 85 30.30 29.30 34.81
N SER A 86 29.01 29.35 35.14
CA SER A 86 28.57 29.18 36.53
C SER A 86 27.41 28.21 36.59
N LEU A 87 27.71 26.94 36.87
CA LEU A 87 26.88 25.94 37.59
C LEU A 87 27.38 24.53 37.25
N ALA A 88 28.43 24.08 37.95
CA ALA A 88 28.68 22.65 38.19
C ALA A 88 29.79 22.50 39.24
N ALA A 89 29.40 22.23 40.48
CA ALA A 89 30.28 21.69 41.50
C ALA A 89 29.65 20.38 41.99
N SER A 90 30.11 19.24 41.47
CA SER A 90 30.51 18.07 42.26
C SER A 90 30.66 16.81 41.40
N ARG A 91 31.90 16.27 41.42
CA ARG A 91 32.30 14.85 41.34
C ARG A 91 31.85 14.04 40.11
N TRP A 92 32.76 13.86 39.14
CA TRP A 92 32.95 12.65 38.32
C TRP A 92 34.45 12.51 37.93
N PRO A 93 35.05 11.31 37.85
CA PRO A 93 36.49 11.15 37.57
C PRO A 93 36.84 11.36 36.09
N ALA A 94 37.98 12.01 35.87
CA ALA A 94 38.44 12.65 34.64
C ALA A 94 38.94 11.72 33.50
N ALA A 95 38.32 10.57 33.26
CA ALA A 95 38.70 9.66 32.17
C ALA A 95 37.66 9.54 31.03
N LYS A 96 36.48 10.17 31.16
CA LYS A 96 35.44 10.18 30.09
C LYS A 96 35.19 11.56 29.45
N ALA A 97 35.84 12.62 29.93
CA ALA A 97 35.64 13.98 29.41
C ALA A 97 36.40 14.28 28.10
N GLN A 98 37.41 13.47 27.75
CA GLN A 98 38.22 13.67 26.54
C GLN A 98 37.63 12.96 25.31
N ALA A 99 36.73 11.97 25.51
CA ALA A 99 35.97 11.34 24.44
C ALA A 99 34.76 12.18 24.00
N LEU A 100 34.10 12.89 24.93
CA LEU A 100 32.94 13.73 24.63
C LEU A 100 33.30 15.06 23.93
N ALA A 101 34.46 15.63 24.21
CA ALA A 101 34.91 16.89 23.58
C ALA A 101 35.34 16.71 22.11
N THR A 102 35.70 15.48 21.71
CA THR A 102 36.03 15.16 20.31
C THR A 102 34.76 14.83 19.50
N ALA A 103 33.72 14.28 20.14
CA ALA A 103 32.42 14.05 19.53
C ALA A 103 31.61 15.34 19.30
N LEU A 104 31.74 16.35 20.18
CA LEU A 104 30.99 17.61 20.04
C LEU A 104 31.59 18.60 19.02
N VAL A 105 32.85 18.45 18.63
CA VAL A 105 33.51 19.29 17.60
C VAL A 105 33.34 18.70 16.19
N LEU A 106 33.02 17.41 16.05
CA LEU A 106 32.59 16.83 14.77
C LEU A 106 31.09 17.04 14.45
N ALA A 107 30.26 17.40 15.43
CA ALA A 107 28.82 17.61 15.25
C ALA A 107 28.41 19.05 14.84
N MET A 108 29.37 19.97 14.64
CA MET A 108 29.09 21.37 14.25
C MET A 108 29.95 21.89 13.08
N ALA A 109 30.56 21.02 12.29
CA ALA A 109 31.16 21.42 11.02
C ALA A 109 30.06 21.53 9.95
N PRO A 110 29.97 22.63 9.17
CA PRO A 110 29.11 22.65 8.00
C PRO A 110 29.65 21.60 7.01
N ALA A 111 28.84 20.59 6.72
CA ALA A 111 29.08 19.67 5.61
C ALA A 111 29.19 20.50 4.34
N THR A 112 30.42 20.79 3.94
CA THR A 112 30.75 21.51 2.72
C THR A 112 31.34 20.50 1.75
N GLY A 113 30.61 20.30 0.66
CA GLY A 113 31.10 19.69 -0.58
C GLY A 113 31.19 18.18 -0.57
N HIS A 114 30.20 17.55 -1.22
CA HIS A 114 30.35 16.58 -2.34
C HIS A 114 29.02 15.85 -2.67
N ALA A 115 27.91 16.19 -2.00
CA ALA A 115 26.56 15.72 -2.37
C ALA A 115 25.60 16.85 -2.82
N ALA A 116 26.07 18.10 -2.88
CA ALA A 116 25.25 19.27 -3.19
C ALA A 116 25.45 19.83 -4.61
N GLU A 117 26.38 19.30 -5.40
CA GLU A 117 26.62 19.83 -6.77
C GLU A 117 25.71 19.23 -7.84
N ASN A 118 24.95 18.16 -7.53
CA ASN A 118 23.96 17.59 -8.46
C ASN A 118 22.51 18.01 -8.16
N ALA A 119 22.24 18.74 -7.08
CA ALA A 119 20.89 19.19 -6.74
C ALA A 119 20.50 20.52 -7.44
N ASP A 120 21.49 21.36 -7.77
CA ASP A 120 21.25 22.67 -8.40
C ASP A 120 21.18 22.63 -9.94
N GLU A 121 21.52 21.50 -10.59
CA GLU A 121 21.33 21.32 -12.05
C GLU A 121 19.98 20.68 -12.44
N ALA A 122 19.24 20.09 -11.49
CA ALA A 122 17.89 19.57 -11.74
C ALA A 122 16.81 20.68 -11.77
N ALA A 123 17.14 21.90 -11.33
CA ALA A 123 16.24 23.06 -11.34
C ALA A 123 16.21 23.74 -12.72
N SER A 124 15.91 22.98 -13.77
CA SER A 124 15.77 23.45 -15.13
C SER A 124 14.58 22.76 -15.79
N ASP A 125 13.44 23.47 -15.79
CA ASP A 125 12.30 23.27 -16.68
C ASP A 125 11.24 22.20 -16.28
N VAL A 126 10.35 22.55 -15.34
CA VAL A 126 9.18 21.72 -14.91
C VAL A 126 8.18 21.43 -16.06
N ALA A 127 8.41 21.98 -17.26
CA ALA A 127 7.74 21.59 -18.48
C ALA A 127 8.28 20.27 -19.11
N GLN A 128 9.24 19.61 -18.45
CA GLN A 128 9.89 18.37 -18.90
C GLN A 128 9.56 17.20 -17.97
N TRP A 129 9.69 15.98 -18.49
CA TRP A 129 9.60 14.75 -17.71
C TRP A 129 10.66 14.75 -16.60
N PRO A 130 10.30 14.47 -15.33
CA PRO A 130 11.28 14.25 -14.28
C PRO A 130 12.21 13.09 -14.64
N PRO A 131 13.45 13.06 -14.11
CA PRO A 131 14.38 11.97 -14.37
C PRO A 131 13.77 10.60 -13.99
N VAL A 132 13.96 9.62 -14.87
CA VAL A 132 13.67 8.22 -14.56
C VAL A 132 14.91 7.62 -13.90
N THR A 133 14.78 7.24 -12.63
CA THR A 133 15.77 6.48 -11.86
C THR A 133 15.31 5.04 -11.63
N ARG A 134 16.19 4.19 -11.11
CA ARG A 134 15.84 2.82 -10.69
C ARG A 134 14.73 2.76 -9.64
N GLU A 135 14.57 3.78 -8.78
CA GLU A 135 13.47 3.87 -7.80
C GLU A 135 12.15 4.32 -8.43
N THR A 136 12.21 5.11 -9.51
CA THR A 136 11.00 5.50 -10.26
C THR A 136 10.50 4.39 -11.16
N LYS A 137 11.31 3.41 -11.56
CA LYS A 137 10.84 2.21 -12.25
C LYS A 137 10.07 1.29 -11.29
N PRO A 138 9.13 0.46 -11.77
CA PRO A 138 8.55 -0.59 -10.94
C PRO A 138 9.59 -1.61 -10.52
N TRP A 139 9.43 -2.15 -9.33
CA TRP A 139 10.22 -3.26 -8.80
C TRP A 139 9.42 -4.56 -8.90
N THR A 140 10.05 -5.68 -8.59
CA THR A 140 9.37 -6.97 -8.55
C THR A 140 9.85 -7.82 -7.38
N ARG A 141 8.90 -8.47 -6.71
CA ARG A 141 9.22 -9.58 -5.82
C ARG A 141 9.71 -10.76 -6.63
N TRP A 142 10.93 -11.20 -6.34
CA TRP A 142 11.66 -12.23 -7.08
C TRP A 142 11.69 -13.54 -6.28
N TRP A 143 10.81 -14.46 -6.63
CA TRP A 143 10.58 -15.69 -5.87
C TRP A 143 11.68 -16.72 -6.11
N TRP A 144 12.49 -16.98 -5.09
CA TRP A 144 13.58 -17.96 -5.12
C TRP A 144 13.11 -19.30 -4.57
N HIS A 145 12.50 -20.12 -5.43
CA HIS A 145 12.02 -21.46 -5.06
C HIS A 145 13.19 -22.37 -4.67
N GLY A 146 13.17 -22.89 -3.43
CA GLY A 146 14.23 -23.74 -2.89
C GLY A 146 15.58 -23.03 -2.74
N SER A 147 15.63 -21.72 -3.00
CA SER A 147 16.85 -20.98 -3.36
C SER A 147 17.71 -21.71 -4.39
N ALA A 148 17.09 -22.48 -5.29
CA ALA A 148 17.76 -23.27 -6.33
C ALA A 148 18.18 -22.39 -7.51
N VAL A 149 19.02 -21.41 -7.20
CA VAL A 149 19.53 -20.41 -8.14
C VAL A 149 21.00 -20.67 -8.47
N ASN A 150 21.43 -20.19 -9.65
CA ASN A 150 22.82 -20.22 -10.06
C ASN A 150 23.25 -18.89 -10.70
N PRO A 151 24.55 -18.55 -10.68
CA PRO A 151 25.05 -17.26 -11.19
C PRO A 151 24.68 -16.95 -12.65
N ALA A 152 24.71 -17.94 -13.54
CA ALA A 152 24.44 -17.72 -14.96
C ALA A 152 22.98 -17.33 -15.22
N ASP A 153 22.05 -18.02 -14.57
CA ASP A 153 20.62 -17.73 -14.67
C ASP A 153 20.22 -16.46 -13.92
N ILE A 154 20.90 -16.12 -12.81
CA ILE A 154 20.75 -14.83 -12.13
C ILE A 154 21.11 -13.69 -13.09
N THR A 155 22.31 -13.73 -13.69
CA THR A 155 22.75 -12.72 -14.68
C THR A 155 21.73 -12.56 -15.81
N LYS A 156 21.34 -13.67 -16.44
CA LYS A 156 20.41 -13.65 -17.58
C LYS A 156 19.04 -13.06 -17.21
N GLN A 157 18.53 -13.37 -16.02
CA GLN A 157 17.24 -12.86 -15.58
C GLN A 157 17.30 -11.38 -15.21
N LEU A 158 18.33 -10.94 -14.49
CA LEU A 158 18.50 -9.52 -14.19
C LEU A 158 18.68 -8.67 -15.46
N GLU A 159 19.41 -9.18 -16.46
CA GLU A 159 19.50 -8.54 -17.78
C GLU A 159 18.13 -8.43 -18.47
N ALA A 160 17.32 -9.50 -18.41
CA ALA A 160 15.96 -9.48 -18.97
C ALA A 160 15.06 -8.49 -18.21
N TYR A 161 15.14 -8.43 -16.89
CA TYR A 161 14.35 -7.53 -16.06
C TYR A 161 14.73 -6.07 -16.31
N ALA A 162 16.03 -5.75 -16.35
CA ALA A 162 16.53 -4.42 -16.68
C ALA A 162 16.09 -3.98 -18.09
N ALA A 163 16.18 -4.87 -19.07
CA ALA A 163 15.72 -4.62 -20.44
C ALA A 163 14.20 -4.41 -20.52
N ALA A 164 13.42 -5.07 -19.67
CA ALA A 164 11.98 -4.86 -19.55
C ALA A 164 11.60 -3.63 -18.71
N GLY A 165 12.56 -2.83 -18.24
CA GLY A 165 12.27 -1.60 -17.48
C GLY A 165 11.97 -1.79 -16.00
N ILE A 166 12.30 -2.96 -15.42
CA ILE A 166 12.28 -3.15 -13.97
C ILE A 166 13.45 -2.38 -13.34
N GLY A 167 13.20 -1.73 -12.20
CA GLY A 167 14.18 -0.92 -11.46
C GLY A 167 14.89 -1.63 -10.32
N GLY A 168 14.37 -2.78 -9.91
CA GLY A 168 14.95 -3.54 -8.82
C GLY A 168 14.16 -4.80 -8.49
N VAL A 169 14.77 -5.62 -7.65
CA VAL A 169 14.22 -6.91 -7.22
C VAL A 169 14.16 -6.96 -5.69
N GLU A 170 13.11 -7.57 -5.16
CA GLU A 170 13.05 -8.02 -3.77
C GLU A 170 13.27 -9.53 -3.75
N ILE A 171 14.38 -9.99 -3.18
CA ILE A 171 14.67 -11.43 -3.08
C ILE A 171 13.80 -12.04 -1.98
N THR A 172 12.94 -12.99 -2.36
CA THR A 172 12.06 -13.70 -1.41
C THR A 172 12.26 -15.21 -1.56
N PRO A 173 13.10 -15.82 -0.70
CA PRO A 173 13.28 -17.27 -0.63
C PRO A 173 11.99 -17.95 -0.22
N ILE A 174 11.67 -19.06 -0.88
CA ILE A 174 10.41 -19.77 -0.68
C ILE A 174 10.57 -21.27 -0.94
N TYR A 175 9.54 -22.06 -0.66
CA TYR A 175 9.51 -23.52 -0.86
C TYR A 175 10.04 -23.97 -2.24
N GLY A 176 10.51 -25.21 -2.31
CA GLY A 176 11.18 -25.76 -3.48
C GLY A 176 10.29 -26.17 -4.66
N VAL A 177 10.96 -26.55 -5.75
CA VAL A 177 10.36 -27.26 -6.89
C VAL A 177 10.71 -28.74 -6.79
N ARG A 178 9.73 -29.61 -7.02
CA ARG A 178 9.91 -31.07 -6.97
C ARG A 178 10.81 -31.54 -8.10
N GLY A 179 11.76 -32.43 -7.79
CA GLY A 179 12.74 -32.96 -8.73
C GLY A 179 13.97 -32.08 -8.93
N THR A 180 14.14 -31.04 -8.10
CA THR A 180 15.33 -30.18 -8.09
C THR A 180 15.92 -30.03 -6.68
N GLU A 181 15.64 -30.99 -5.79
CA GLU A 181 16.05 -30.97 -4.39
C GLU A 181 17.58 -30.99 -4.25
N ASP A 182 18.30 -31.58 -5.21
CA ASP A 182 19.76 -31.59 -5.29
C ASP A 182 20.38 -30.20 -5.53
N GLN A 183 19.55 -29.22 -5.92
CA GLN A 183 19.94 -27.84 -6.18
C GLN A 183 19.54 -26.89 -5.05
N PHE A 184 18.81 -27.38 -4.04
CA PHE A 184 18.34 -26.55 -2.93
C PHE A 184 19.51 -25.97 -2.14
N ARG A 185 19.34 -24.73 -1.67
CA ARG A 185 20.30 -24.03 -0.83
C ARG A 185 19.59 -23.58 0.43
N ASP A 186 20.13 -23.97 1.58
CA ASP A 186 19.60 -23.51 2.85
C ASP A 186 19.74 -21.99 2.97
N TYR A 187 18.67 -21.34 3.41
CA TYR A 187 18.64 -19.90 3.62
C TYR A 187 19.76 -19.44 4.54
N LEU A 188 20.45 -18.36 4.17
CA LEU A 188 21.63 -17.81 4.88
C LEU A 188 22.86 -18.75 4.98
N SER A 189 22.87 -19.89 4.29
CA SER A 189 24.08 -20.72 4.16
C SER A 189 25.17 -20.00 3.35
N PRO A 190 26.46 -20.41 3.45
CA PRO A 190 27.52 -19.83 2.62
C PRO A 190 27.20 -19.86 1.12
N ALA A 191 26.61 -20.96 0.64
CA ALA A 191 26.21 -21.13 -0.76
C ALA A 191 25.05 -20.21 -1.17
N TRP A 192 24.20 -19.78 -0.22
CA TRP A 192 23.16 -18.79 -0.43
C TRP A 192 23.76 -17.37 -0.44
N MET A 193 24.70 -17.09 0.48
CA MET A 193 25.42 -15.81 0.54
C MET A 193 26.25 -15.54 -0.72
N GLU A 194 26.83 -16.56 -1.35
CA GLU A 194 27.47 -16.45 -2.67
C GLU A 194 26.48 -16.04 -3.77
N ALA A 195 25.26 -16.58 -3.76
CA ALA A 195 24.21 -16.21 -4.71
C ALA A 195 23.69 -14.79 -4.49
N LEU A 196 23.58 -14.35 -3.23
CA LEU A 196 23.26 -12.97 -2.88
C LEU A 196 24.37 -12.03 -3.38
N ALA A 197 25.64 -12.32 -3.09
CA ALA A 197 26.77 -11.49 -3.53
C ALA A 197 26.83 -11.35 -5.06
N HIS A 198 26.59 -12.44 -5.80
CA HIS A 198 26.51 -12.39 -7.26
C HIS A 198 25.34 -11.54 -7.74
N THR A 199 24.17 -11.67 -7.11
CA THR A 199 22.98 -10.85 -7.40
C THR A 199 23.25 -9.37 -7.18
N LEU A 200 23.88 -9.01 -6.06
CA LEU A 200 24.23 -7.62 -5.72
C LEU A 200 25.20 -7.01 -6.75
N ALA A 201 26.24 -7.75 -7.13
CA ALA A 201 27.21 -7.29 -8.13
C ALA A 201 26.56 -7.09 -9.52
N GLU A 202 25.70 -8.01 -9.95
CA GLU A 202 24.99 -7.90 -11.23
C GLU A 202 23.94 -6.78 -11.21
N ALA A 203 23.26 -6.58 -10.08
CA ALA A 203 22.32 -5.49 -9.92
C ALA A 203 23.02 -4.13 -10.00
N GLU A 204 24.18 -3.97 -9.35
CA GLU A 204 24.99 -2.75 -9.47
C GLU A 204 25.45 -2.52 -10.91
N ARG A 205 25.92 -3.57 -11.61
CA ARG A 205 26.30 -3.49 -13.03
C ARG A 205 25.15 -3.01 -13.93
N LEU A 206 23.91 -3.33 -13.58
CA LEU A 206 22.70 -3.05 -14.36
C LEU A 206 21.91 -1.84 -13.88
N ASP A 207 22.38 -1.12 -12.85
CA ASP A 207 21.64 -0.04 -12.17
C ASP A 207 20.26 -0.50 -11.65
N LEU A 208 20.23 -1.67 -11.02
CA LEU A 208 19.08 -2.21 -10.32
C LEU A 208 19.27 -2.05 -8.81
N GLY A 209 18.18 -1.78 -8.09
CA GLY A 209 18.18 -1.89 -6.64
C GLY A 209 17.83 -3.30 -6.18
N VAL A 210 18.30 -3.68 -4.99
CA VAL A 210 18.00 -4.98 -4.38
C VAL A 210 17.49 -4.76 -2.96
N ASP A 211 16.31 -5.29 -2.68
CA ASP A 211 15.85 -5.55 -1.32
C ASP A 211 15.91 -7.06 -1.07
N MET A 212 15.92 -7.48 0.19
CA MET A 212 15.73 -8.88 0.56
C MET A 212 14.72 -9.01 1.70
N ALA A 213 13.89 -10.05 1.66
CA ALA A 213 13.09 -10.40 2.82
C ALA A 213 14.02 -10.64 4.02
N THR A 214 13.66 -10.09 5.19
CA THR A 214 14.35 -10.38 6.47
C THR A 214 13.80 -11.68 7.05
N GLY A 215 13.71 -12.70 6.19
CA GLY A 215 13.03 -13.96 6.46
C GLY A 215 13.00 -14.83 5.20
N ASN A 216 12.34 -15.97 5.32
CA ASN A 216 12.21 -16.97 4.26
C ASN A 216 10.76 -17.42 4.23
N GLY A 217 9.98 -16.98 3.24
CA GLY A 217 8.54 -16.85 3.41
C GLY A 217 8.20 -15.80 4.47
N TRP A 218 7.14 -16.02 5.24
CA TRP A 218 6.65 -15.08 6.26
C TRP A 218 5.81 -15.81 7.33
N PRO A 219 5.59 -15.24 8.53
CA PRO A 219 6.28 -14.10 9.15
C PRO A 219 7.74 -14.42 9.53
N PHE A 220 8.44 -13.49 10.20
CA PHE A 220 9.82 -13.70 10.66
C PHE A 220 9.94 -14.96 11.52
N GLY A 221 10.84 -15.85 11.12
CA GLY A 221 11.07 -17.09 11.81
C GLY A 221 12.07 -17.98 11.10
N GLY A 222 12.34 -19.13 11.71
CA GLY A 222 13.28 -20.11 11.18
C GLY A 222 13.69 -21.15 12.21
N PRO A 223 14.52 -22.13 11.83
CA PRO A 223 14.92 -23.24 12.69
C PRO A 223 15.80 -22.84 13.89
N TRP A 224 16.30 -21.60 13.92
CA TRP A 224 17.06 -21.02 15.06
C TRP A 224 16.16 -20.30 16.09
N VAL A 225 14.86 -20.20 15.81
CA VAL A 225 13.86 -19.67 16.75
C VAL A 225 13.38 -20.83 17.62
N GLU A 226 13.84 -20.83 18.85
CA GLU A 226 13.48 -21.83 19.86
C GLU A 226 12.12 -21.49 20.50
N ALA A 227 11.51 -22.45 21.19
CA ALA A 227 10.18 -22.28 21.77
C ALA A 227 10.08 -21.14 22.80
N ASP A 228 11.20 -20.71 23.38
CA ASP A 228 11.26 -19.61 24.35
C ASP A 228 11.30 -18.21 23.73
N THR A 229 11.73 -18.10 22.47
CA THR A 229 11.78 -16.86 21.67
C THR A 229 10.70 -16.84 20.59
N ALA A 230 9.87 -17.89 20.50
CA ALA A 230 8.72 -18.01 19.61
C ALA A 230 7.49 -17.27 20.14
N CYS A 231 6.56 -16.93 19.24
CA CYS A 231 5.33 -16.22 19.57
C CYS A 231 4.43 -16.99 20.58
N ARG A 232 3.71 -16.25 21.43
CA ARG A 232 3.05 -16.80 22.63
C ARG A 232 1.61 -16.32 22.79
N ASN A 233 0.83 -17.06 23.57
CA ASN A 233 -0.55 -16.74 23.88
C ASN A 233 -0.83 -16.88 25.39
N LEU A 234 -1.75 -16.09 25.93
CA LEU A 234 -2.17 -16.21 27.35
C LEU A 234 -3.34 -17.18 27.49
N VAL A 235 -3.36 -18.00 28.53
CA VAL A 235 -4.52 -18.81 28.91
C VAL A 235 -4.90 -18.45 30.34
N ILE A 236 -6.19 -18.26 30.62
CA ILE A 236 -6.68 -17.96 31.97
C ILE A 236 -7.66 -19.07 32.37
N ASP A 237 -7.34 -19.79 33.44
CA ASP A 237 -8.23 -20.77 34.08
C ASP A 237 -8.81 -20.18 35.37
N THR A 238 -10.06 -20.52 35.68
CA THR A 238 -10.77 -20.06 36.88
C THR A 238 -11.04 -21.23 37.83
N TYR A 239 -10.85 -21.01 39.12
CA TYR A 239 -11.18 -21.94 40.20
C TYR A 239 -12.03 -21.26 41.28
N GLU A 240 -12.76 -22.04 42.06
CA GLU A 240 -13.53 -21.55 43.21
C GLU A 240 -13.07 -22.26 44.49
N VAL A 241 -12.91 -21.51 45.57
CA VAL A 241 -12.46 -22.03 46.89
C VAL A 241 -13.30 -21.40 47.99
N ALA A 242 -13.89 -22.23 48.85
CA ALA A 242 -14.63 -21.74 50.01
C ALA A 242 -13.69 -21.35 51.15
N GLY A 243 -14.09 -20.37 51.95
CA GLY A 243 -13.31 -19.92 53.10
C GLY A 243 -13.05 -21.03 54.12
N GLY A 244 -11.80 -21.15 54.55
CA GLY A 244 -11.29 -22.23 55.40
C GLY A 244 -10.82 -23.46 54.63
N GLU A 245 -11.02 -23.53 53.31
CA GLU A 245 -10.58 -24.64 52.46
C GLU A 245 -9.26 -24.32 51.73
N ARG A 246 -8.64 -25.37 51.19
CA ARG A 246 -7.50 -25.29 50.26
C ARG A 246 -7.94 -25.78 48.89
N LEU A 247 -7.39 -25.22 47.82
CA LEU A 247 -7.60 -25.75 46.47
C LEU A 247 -7.00 -27.17 46.40
N GLN A 248 -7.84 -28.17 46.13
CA GLN A 248 -7.41 -29.58 46.15
C GLN A 248 -6.72 -30.04 44.87
N GLN A 249 -7.05 -29.39 43.75
CA GLN A 249 -6.48 -29.70 42.43
C GLN A 249 -5.27 -28.81 42.14
N PRO A 250 -4.26 -29.31 41.41
CA PRO A 250 -3.10 -28.50 41.07
C PRO A 250 -3.48 -27.34 40.14
N VAL A 251 -2.87 -26.18 40.37
CA VAL A 251 -2.91 -25.01 39.49
C VAL A 251 -2.01 -25.31 38.29
N ARG A 252 -2.56 -26.00 37.30
CA ARG A 252 -1.82 -26.45 36.13
C ARG A 252 -2.70 -26.49 34.90
N HIS A 253 -2.19 -25.92 33.81
CA HIS A 253 -2.77 -26.06 32.48
C HIS A 253 -1.86 -26.90 31.59
N VAL A 254 -2.43 -27.87 30.88
CA VAL A 254 -1.70 -28.63 29.84
C VAL A 254 -2.21 -28.16 28.48
N GLN A 255 -1.32 -27.59 27.69
CA GLN A 255 -1.65 -27.13 26.35
C GLN A 255 -2.17 -28.29 25.50
N ARG A 256 -3.26 -28.02 24.78
CA ARG A 256 -3.83 -28.99 23.85
C ARG A 256 -2.90 -29.18 22.65
N PRO A 257 -2.59 -30.42 22.25
CA PRO A 257 -1.79 -30.67 21.07
C PRO A 257 -2.52 -30.26 19.79
N LEU A 258 -1.76 -29.79 18.80
CA LEU A 258 -2.24 -29.32 17.50
C LEU A 258 -1.19 -29.60 16.44
N ALA A 259 -1.61 -30.09 15.27
CA ALA A 259 -0.77 -30.14 14.08
C ALA A 259 -1.62 -29.71 12.87
N ARG A 260 -1.22 -28.61 12.23
CA ARG A 260 -1.83 -28.07 11.02
C ARG A 260 -0.75 -27.99 9.95
N ALA A 261 -1.09 -28.51 8.77
CA ALA A 261 -0.20 -28.65 7.62
C ALA A 261 -1.00 -28.46 6.33
N ILE A 262 -0.31 -28.10 5.26
CA ILE A 262 -0.93 -27.81 3.96
C ILE A 262 -0.99 -29.06 3.10
N GLY A 263 -2.12 -29.23 2.41
CA GLY A 263 -2.32 -30.32 1.44
C GLY A 263 -2.55 -31.70 2.06
N ARG A 264 -2.22 -31.91 3.34
CA ARG A 264 -2.47 -33.16 4.05
C ARG A 264 -2.73 -32.97 5.55
N ARG A 265 -3.37 -33.97 6.15
CA ARG A 265 -3.50 -34.06 7.60
C ARG A 265 -2.25 -34.74 8.17
N VAL A 266 -1.66 -34.13 9.18
CA VAL A 266 -0.52 -34.65 9.95
C VAL A 266 -0.97 -34.86 11.39
N SER A 267 -0.57 -35.97 12.02
CA SER A 267 -0.83 -36.19 13.45
C SER A 267 0.31 -35.66 14.29
N ILE A 268 0.03 -35.17 15.49
CA ILE A 268 1.09 -34.64 16.37
C ILE A 268 2.08 -35.73 16.80
N GLU A 269 1.62 -36.98 16.88
CA GLU A 269 2.45 -38.14 17.24
C GLU A 269 3.43 -38.56 16.14
N GLU A 270 3.24 -38.06 14.91
CA GLU A 270 4.15 -38.27 13.78
C GLU A 270 5.31 -37.25 13.80
N LEU A 271 5.20 -36.20 14.61
CA LEU A 271 6.14 -35.09 14.63
C LEU A 271 7.14 -35.22 15.79
N VAL A 272 8.39 -34.89 15.49
CA VAL A 272 9.50 -34.81 16.45
C VAL A 272 9.61 -33.40 17.00
N GLU A 273 10.00 -33.29 18.27
CA GLU A 273 10.36 -32.04 18.91
C GLU A 273 11.86 -32.02 19.27
N PRO A 274 12.63 -30.98 18.90
CA PRO A 274 12.22 -29.76 18.20
C PRO A 274 11.83 -30.00 16.74
N ILE A 275 10.98 -29.12 16.18
CA ILE A 275 10.37 -29.32 14.85
C ILE A 275 11.43 -29.45 13.75
N ARG A 276 12.57 -28.78 13.88
CA ARG A 276 13.68 -28.86 12.92
C ARG A 276 14.26 -30.26 12.74
N ASP A 277 14.01 -31.18 13.68
CA ASP A 277 14.52 -32.56 13.64
C ASP A 277 13.60 -33.49 12.83
N ASN A 278 12.49 -32.98 12.26
CA ASN A 278 11.64 -33.76 11.38
C ASN A 278 12.24 -33.87 9.98
N ASP A 279 12.15 -35.07 9.39
CA ASP A 279 12.56 -35.29 8.01
C ASP A 279 11.62 -34.58 7.02
N ASN A 280 12.20 -33.98 5.98
CA ASN A 280 11.49 -33.41 4.83
C ASN A 280 10.39 -32.40 5.20
N LEU A 281 10.77 -31.31 5.89
CA LEU A 281 9.88 -30.23 6.29
C LEU A 281 9.17 -29.56 5.09
N GLN A 282 9.80 -29.52 3.92
CA GLN A 282 9.18 -29.07 2.67
C GLN A 282 7.91 -29.87 2.31
N GLU A 283 7.91 -31.20 2.52
CA GLU A 283 6.74 -32.05 2.29
C GLU A 283 5.71 -31.98 3.43
N LEU A 284 6.16 -31.71 4.65
CA LEU A 284 5.25 -31.51 5.79
C LEU A 284 4.47 -30.20 5.68
N ALA A 285 5.07 -29.12 5.20
CA ALA A 285 4.42 -27.82 4.99
C ALA A 285 3.57 -27.39 6.22
N LEU A 286 4.22 -27.39 7.38
CA LEU A 286 3.58 -27.13 8.67
C LEU A 286 3.19 -25.64 8.79
N GLU A 287 1.96 -25.37 9.22
CA GLU A 287 1.44 -24.02 9.48
C GLU A 287 1.37 -23.72 10.98
N GLN A 288 1.02 -24.72 11.79
CA GLN A 288 0.92 -24.55 13.24
C GLN A 288 1.07 -25.87 13.99
N ILE A 289 1.98 -25.91 14.96
CA ILE A 289 2.26 -27.09 15.79
C ILE A 289 2.19 -26.73 17.28
N ARG A 290 1.56 -27.57 18.09
CA ARG A 290 1.60 -27.54 19.56
C ARG A 290 1.74 -28.96 20.08
N PHE A 291 2.70 -29.19 20.96
CA PHE A 291 2.85 -30.45 21.69
C PHE A 291 2.09 -30.36 23.02
N ALA A 292 1.65 -31.51 23.54
CA ALA A 292 1.01 -31.56 24.84
C ALA A 292 2.03 -31.28 25.95
N LYS A 293 1.99 -30.08 26.55
CA LYS A 293 2.95 -29.65 27.57
C LYS A 293 2.29 -28.89 28.71
N PRO A 294 2.78 -29.03 29.96
CA PRO A 294 2.41 -28.10 31.02
C PRO A 294 2.86 -26.69 30.63
N LEU A 295 1.95 -25.73 30.76
CA LEU A 295 2.27 -24.33 30.53
C LEU A 295 2.81 -23.69 31.80
N PRO A 296 3.84 -22.82 31.70
CA PRO A 296 4.31 -22.01 32.81
C PRO A 296 3.18 -21.14 33.39
N LEU A 297 2.99 -21.19 34.71
CA LEU A 297 2.14 -20.26 35.45
C LEU A 297 2.85 -18.90 35.50
N VAL A 298 2.18 -17.84 35.04
CA VAL A 298 2.72 -16.46 35.06
C VAL A 298 2.03 -15.57 36.09
N ALA A 299 0.78 -15.88 36.47
CA ALA A 299 0.13 -15.23 37.60
C ALA A 299 -0.97 -16.11 38.19
N LEU A 300 -1.18 -16.01 39.51
CA LEU A 300 -2.36 -16.52 40.21
C LEU A 300 -2.90 -15.42 41.13
N VAL A 301 -4.12 -14.98 40.87
CA VAL A 301 -4.81 -13.95 41.68
C VAL A 301 -6.08 -14.54 42.27
N ALA A 302 -6.27 -14.39 43.59
CA ALA A 302 -7.51 -14.71 44.25
C ALA A 302 -8.33 -13.44 44.48
N GLU A 303 -9.60 -13.48 44.10
CA GLU A 303 -10.60 -12.44 44.33
C GLU A 303 -11.64 -12.94 45.33
N SER A 304 -11.84 -12.18 46.40
CA SER A 304 -12.93 -12.42 47.35
C SER A 304 -14.25 -11.85 46.82
N GLN A 305 -15.36 -12.32 47.40
CA GLN A 305 -16.69 -11.79 47.11
C GLN A 305 -16.85 -10.26 47.31
N ASP A 306 -15.99 -9.63 48.12
CA ASP A 306 -15.99 -8.17 48.34
C ASP A 306 -15.01 -7.40 47.43
N GLY A 307 -14.36 -8.08 46.48
CA GLY A 307 -13.45 -7.48 45.49
C GLY A 307 -12.02 -7.29 45.98
N THR A 308 -11.61 -7.92 47.08
CA THR A 308 -10.22 -7.91 47.54
C THR A 308 -9.38 -8.88 46.71
N HIS A 309 -8.22 -8.42 46.22
CA HIS A 309 -7.29 -9.24 45.46
C HIS A 309 -6.09 -9.70 46.30
N LEU A 310 -5.69 -10.96 46.14
CA LEU A 310 -4.47 -11.54 46.72
C LEU A 310 -3.63 -12.19 45.62
N HIS A 311 -2.35 -11.84 45.54
CA HIS A 311 -1.39 -12.43 44.61
C HIS A 311 -0.78 -13.68 45.23
N LEU A 312 -1.05 -14.84 44.63
CA LEU A 312 -0.70 -16.15 45.18
C LEU A 312 0.33 -16.91 44.32
N THR A 313 0.86 -16.31 43.25
CA THR A 313 1.77 -16.98 42.31
C THR A 313 2.95 -17.66 43.01
N GLU A 314 3.62 -16.98 43.94
CA GLU A 314 4.78 -17.50 44.67
C GLU A 314 4.44 -18.62 45.68
N GLN A 315 3.15 -18.84 45.96
CA GLN A 315 2.66 -19.89 46.86
C GLN A 315 2.33 -21.19 46.12
N VAL A 316 2.52 -21.23 44.80
CA VAL A 316 2.33 -22.41 43.97
C VAL A 316 3.68 -23.12 43.82
N ALA A 317 3.74 -24.38 44.24
CA ALA A 317 4.91 -25.24 44.05
C ALA A 317 5.06 -25.71 42.59
N ASP A 318 6.23 -26.22 42.22
CA ASP A 318 6.54 -26.70 40.85
C ASP A 318 5.57 -27.79 40.34
N ASP A 319 4.95 -28.56 41.24
CA ASP A 319 3.96 -29.59 40.88
C ASP A 319 2.53 -29.03 40.68
N GLY A 320 2.35 -27.72 40.89
CA GLY A 320 1.08 -27.00 40.81
C GLY A 320 0.32 -26.93 42.15
N THR A 321 0.84 -27.49 43.24
CA THR A 321 0.17 -27.43 44.54
C THR A 321 0.20 -26.01 45.10
N LEU A 322 -0.97 -25.47 45.43
CA LEU A 322 -1.10 -24.16 46.08
C LEU A 322 -1.08 -24.32 47.61
N ASP A 323 -0.05 -23.78 48.28
CA ASP A 323 0.02 -23.74 49.76
C ASP A 323 -0.67 -22.48 50.31
N TRP A 324 -1.99 -22.43 50.12
CA TRP A 324 -2.83 -21.34 50.62
C TRP A 324 -4.16 -21.88 51.12
N THR A 325 -4.58 -21.40 52.29
CA THR A 325 -5.92 -21.64 52.84
C THR A 325 -6.74 -20.36 52.71
N ALA A 326 -7.90 -20.46 52.07
CA ALA A 326 -8.76 -19.31 51.82
C ALA A 326 -9.21 -18.66 53.15
N PRO A 327 -9.07 -17.33 53.31
CA PRO A 327 -9.70 -16.61 54.42
C PRO A 327 -11.24 -16.77 54.40
N PRO A 328 -11.94 -16.47 55.52
CA PRO A 328 -13.39 -16.51 55.55
C PRO A 328 -14.03 -15.73 54.38
N GLY A 329 -14.97 -16.35 53.66
CA GLY A 329 -15.59 -15.79 52.47
C GLY A 329 -15.70 -16.81 51.33
N GLN A 330 -16.15 -16.38 50.16
CA GLN A 330 -16.03 -17.14 48.91
C GLN A 330 -14.94 -16.49 48.06
N TRP A 331 -14.08 -17.31 47.47
CA TRP A 331 -12.95 -16.86 46.66
C TRP A 331 -12.98 -17.49 45.28
N LYS A 332 -12.73 -16.67 44.26
CA LYS A 332 -12.40 -17.13 42.91
C LYS A 332 -10.91 -16.94 42.67
N LEU A 333 -10.27 -17.91 42.02
CA LEU A 333 -8.85 -17.86 41.69
C LEU A 333 -8.72 -17.83 40.16
N TYR A 334 -7.91 -16.91 39.66
CA TYR A 334 -7.62 -16.72 38.25
C TYR A 334 -6.15 -17.02 37.99
N ALA A 335 -5.88 -18.12 37.29
CA ALA A 335 -4.54 -18.58 36.97
C ALA A 335 -4.22 -18.28 35.50
N ALA A 336 -3.24 -17.41 35.27
CA ALA A 336 -2.75 -17.07 33.95
C ALA A 336 -1.53 -17.92 33.59
N PHE A 337 -1.54 -18.56 32.42
CA PHE A 337 -0.48 -19.43 31.91
C PHE A 337 0.04 -18.95 30.56
N ALA A 338 1.36 -18.98 30.37
CA ALA A 338 2.01 -18.60 29.11
C ALA A 338 2.08 -19.80 28.15
N GLY A 339 1.30 -19.75 27.07
CA GLY A 339 1.27 -20.74 26.00
C GLY A 339 2.27 -20.46 24.88
N TRP A 340 2.81 -21.51 24.28
CA TRP A 340 3.50 -21.43 22.99
C TRP A 340 2.44 -21.41 21.87
N HIS A 341 2.41 -20.35 21.07
CA HIS A 341 1.36 -20.18 20.06
C HIS A 341 1.49 -21.21 18.92
N GLY A 342 2.72 -21.65 18.62
CA GLY A 342 2.96 -22.74 17.68
C GLY A 342 2.93 -22.36 16.20
N LYS A 343 2.85 -21.07 15.85
CA LYS A 343 2.86 -20.63 14.45
C LYS A 343 4.22 -20.97 13.83
N MET A 344 4.16 -21.53 12.63
CA MET A 344 5.30 -21.86 11.80
C MET A 344 5.44 -20.84 10.68
N VAL A 345 6.67 -20.65 10.19
CA VAL A 345 6.93 -19.84 9.00
C VAL A 345 6.19 -20.43 7.80
N GLU A 346 5.36 -19.61 7.16
CA GLU A 346 4.61 -19.97 5.98
C GLU A 346 5.49 -19.98 4.75
N ARG A 347 5.18 -20.89 3.82
CA ARG A 347 5.85 -20.99 2.51
C ARG A 347 7.38 -21.15 2.58
N ALA A 348 7.93 -21.44 3.75
CA ALA A 348 9.36 -21.49 3.98
C ALA A 348 10.10 -22.32 2.91
N GLY A 349 11.15 -21.74 2.34
CA GLY A 349 12.20 -22.47 1.63
C GLY A 349 13.13 -23.24 2.57
N PRO A 350 13.99 -24.10 2.01
CA PRO A 350 14.97 -24.88 2.76
C PRO A 350 15.82 -24.02 3.70
N GLY A 351 15.99 -24.48 4.94
CA GLY A 351 16.78 -23.81 5.96
C GLY A 351 16.05 -22.69 6.70
N GLY A 352 14.79 -22.41 6.37
CA GLY A 352 13.97 -21.43 7.09
C GLY A 352 12.64 -21.98 7.61
N GLU A 353 12.42 -23.30 7.57
CA GLU A 353 11.30 -23.94 8.23
C GLU A 353 11.48 -23.94 9.76
N GLY A 354 10.61 -23.25 10.49
CA GLY A 354 10.71 -23.19 11.95
C GLY A 354 9.66 -22.30 12.61
N ASN A 355 9.85 -22.03 13.91
CA ASN A 355 8.94 -21.20 14.68
C ASN A 355 8.96 -19.75 14.21
N VAL A 356 7.83 -19.07 14.34
CA VAL A 356 7.71 -17.61 14.23
C VAL A 356 8.12 -16.95 15.54
N ILE A 357 8.89 -15.86 15.45
CA ILE A 357 9.40 -15.12 16.62
C ILE A 357 8.27 -14.46 17.43
N ASP A 358 8.52 -14.22 18.71
CA ASP A 358 7.72 -13.31 19.52
C ASP A 358 7.95 -11.86 19.09
N HIS A 359 7.00 -11.31 18.32
CA HIS A 359 7.07 -9.94 17.81
C HIS A 359 6.87 -8.87 18.89
N PHE A 360 6.53 -9.26 20.12
CA PHE A 360 6.40 -8.33 21.24
C PHE A 360 7.65 -8.32 22.13
N SER A 361 8.68 -9.10 21.78
CA SER A 361 9.92 -9.23 22.55
C SER A 361 11.12 -8.70 21.78
N GLY A 362 11.73 -7.64 22.30
CA GLY A 362 12.99 -7.13 21.76
C GLY A 362 14.16 -8.11 21.90
N ASP A 363 14.13 -9.02 22.89
CA ASP A 363 15.11 -10.11 23.00
C ASP A 363 14.96 -11.14 21.88
N ALA A 364 13.72 -11.55 21.57
CA ALA A 364 13.45 -12.46 20.46
C ALA A 364 13.91 -11.88 19.12
N LEU A 365 13.63 -10.60 18.87
CA LEU A 365 14.10 -9.91 17.66
C LEU A 365 15.63 -9.86 17.60
N ARG A 366 16.32 -9.50 18.69
CA ARG A 366 17.79 -9.48 18.71
C ARG A 366 18.40 -10.84 18.43
N HIS A 367 17.87 -11.90 19.03
CA HIS A 367 18.30 -13.27 18.78
C HIS A 367 18.09 -13.67 17.31
N TYR A 368 16.95 -13.28 16.73
CA TYR A 368 16.66 -13.53 15.32
C TYR A 368 17.61 -12.82 14.37
N LEU A 369 17.86 -11.52 14.58
CA LEU A 369 18.72 -10.69 13.72
C LEU A 369 20.21 -11.05 13.85
N ALA A 370 20.65 -11.57 15.00
CA ALA A 370 22.02 -12.06 15.17
C ALA A 370 22.40 -13.16 14.15
N LYS A 371 21.41 -13.91 13.64
CA LYS A 371 21.65 -14.91 12.58
C LYS A 371 22.03 -14.26 11.25
N PHE A 372 21.44 -13.11 10.94
CA PHE A 372 21.78 -12.33 9.75
C PHE A 372 23.18 -11.73 9.90
N ASP A 373 23.50 -11.17 11.07
CA ASP A 373 24.84 -10.64 11.35
C ASP A 373 25.93 -11.73 11.19
N GLU A 374 25.65 -12.96 11.67
CA GLU A 374 26.53 -14.11 11.47
C GLU A 374 26.71 -14.44 9.98
N ALA A 375 25.62 -14.49 9.22
CA ALA A 375 25.65 -14.85 7.79
C ALA A 375 26.33 -13.77 6.94
N PHE A 376 26.19 -12.49 7.30
CA PHE A 376 26.79 -11.36 6.59
C PHE A 376 28.27 -11.18 6.91
N ALA A 377 28.77 -11.77 7.99
CA ALA A 377 30.16 -11.63 8.39
C ALA A 377 31.11 -12.10 7.27
N GLY A 378 31.90 -11.17 6.73
CA GLY A 378 32.87 -11.43 5.66
C GLY A 378 32.32 -11.31 4.23
N HIS A 379 31.04 -10.93 4.07
CA HIS A 379 30.42 -10.64 2.78
C HIS A 379 30.21 -9.13 2.60
N ASP A 380 30.39 -8.62 1.38
CA ASP A 380 30.02 -7.24 1.05
C ASP A 380 28.54 -7.20 0.65
N ILE A 381 27.74 -6.57 1.50
CA ILE A 381 26.30 -6.39 1.30
C ILE A 381 25.93 -4.92 1.05
N THR A 382 26.90 -4.04 0.82
CA THR A 382 26.67 -2.58 0.75
C THR A 382 25.75 -2.15 -0.39
N ALA A 383 25.62 -2.95 -1.45
CA ALA A 383 24.68 -2.73 -2.55
C ALA A 383 23.22 -3.11 -2.22
N LEU A 384 22.97 -3.76 -1.08
CA LEU A 384 21.62 -4.05 -0.61
C LEU A 384 20.95 -2.76 -0.14
N ARG A 385 19.85 -2.36 -0.80
CA ARG A 385 19.11 -1.14 -0.47
C ARG A 385 18.33 -1.30 0.83
N GLY A 386 17.69 -2.45 1.03
CA GLY A 386 16.76 -2.61 2.13
C GLY A 386 16.38 -4.03 2.52
N PHE A 387 15.87 -4.10 3.73
CA PHE A 387 15.32 -5.28 4.38
C PHE A 387 13.80 -5.20 4.36
N PHE A 388 13.16 -6.25 3.83
CA PHE A 388 11.72 -6.31 3.67
C PHE A 388 11.08 -7.16 4.79
N ASN A 389 9.89 -6.73 5.24
CA ASN A 389 8.99 -7.52 6.07
C ASN A 389 7.59 -7.56 5.42
N ASP A 390 7.11 -8.77 5.18
CA ASP A 390 5.76 -9.05 4.67
C ASP A 390 4.71 -8.75 5.75
N SER A 391 3.44 -8.85 5.37
CA SER A 391 2.28 -8.64 6.23
C SER A 391 2.33 -9.51 7.49
N TYR A 392 1.79 -8.97 8.59
CA TYR A 392 1.75 -9.69 9.87
C TYR A 392 0.67 -10.77 9.81
N GLU A 393 1.09 -12.05 9.78
CA GLU A 393 0.20 -13.22 9.72
C GLU A 393 0.43 -14.17 10.88
N VAL A 394 0.11 -13.72 12.11
CA VAL A 394 0.15 -14.55 13.33
C VAL A 394 -1.26 -14.79 13.90
N ASP A 395 -2.30 -14.34 13.20
CA ASP A 395 -3.73 -14.39 13.57
C ASP A 395 -4.58 -15.33 12.70
N ASP A 396 -4.05 -15.77 11.57
CA ASP A 396 -4.67 -16.71 10.62
C ASP A 396 -4.56 -18.19 11.06
N ALA A 397 -4.07 -18.40 12.28
CA ALA A 397 -3.88 -19.68 12.93
C ALA A 397 -4.97 -19.93 14.00
N ALA A 398 -4.92 -21.09 14.67
CA ALA A 398 -5.85 -21.38 15.76
C ALA A 398 -5.46 -20.61 17.04
N GLY A 399 -6.17 -19.51 17.30
CA GLY A 399 -5.87 -18.57 18.39
C GLY A 399 -5.01 -17.40 17.91
N GLU A 400 -4.69 -16.48 18.81
CA GLU A 400 -3.86 -15.30 18.53
C GLU A 400 -2.56 -15.37 19.34
N SER A 401 -1.47 -14.82 18.79
CA SER A 401 -0.30 -14.47 19.58
C SER A 401 -0.57 -13.16 20.30
N ASP A 402 -0.90 -13.24 21.59
CA ASP A 402 -1.39 -12.11 22.38
C ASP A 402 -0.65 -11.89 23.69
N TRP A 403 0.52 -12.50 23.86
CA TRP A 403 1.28 -12.46 25.09
C TRP A 403 2.79 -12.42 24.83
N THR A 404 3.55 -11.86 25.76
CA THR A 404 5.00 -11.99 25.87
C THR A 404 5.41 -12.07 27.34
N PRO A 405 6.52 -12.72 27.73
CA PRO A 405 6.86 -12.90 29.15
C PRO A 405 6.90 -11.62 29.97
N GLU A 406 7.35 -10.51 29.37
CA GLU A 406 7.47 -9.22 30.07
C GLU A 406 6.18 -8.39 30.07
N PHE A 407 5.08 -8.93 29.55
CA PHE A 407 3.85 -8.17 29.30
C PHE A 407 3.27 -7.55 30.59
N PHE A 408 3.26 -8.25 31.72
CA PHE A 408 2.76 -7.66 32.98
C PHE A 408 3.59 -6.46 33.43
N ALA A 409 4.92 -6.58 33.37
CA ALA A 409 5.82 -5.51 33.78
C ALA A 409 5.73 -4.31 32.81
N GLU A 410 5.66 -4.58 31.51
CA GLU A 410 5.51 -3.55 30.49
C GLU A 410 4.15 -2.87 30.55
N PHE A 411 3.08 -3.63 30.82
CA PHE A 411 1.75 -3.07 31.03
C PHE A 411 1.73 -2.13 32.22
N GLU A 412 2.20 -2.58 33.39
CA GLU A 412 2.22 -1.74 34.60
C GLU A 412 3.06 -0.48 34.39
N ARG A 413 4.24 -0.62 33.77
CA ARG A 413 5.13 0.49 33.44
C ARG A 413 4.48 1.51 32.50
N ARG A 414 3.69 1.05 31.52
CA ARG A 414 3.12 1.90 30.47
C ARG A 414 1.75 2.45 30.83
N ARG A 415 0.94 1.72 31.60
CA ARG A 415 -0.48 2.03 31.90
C ARG A 415 -0.71 2.47 33.34
N GLY A 416 0.27 2.27 34.23
CA GLY A 416 0.23 2.80 35.60
C GLY A 416 -0.53 1.94 36.61
N TYR A 417 -0.94 0.72 36.26
CA TYR A 417 -1.59 -0.22 37.18
C TYR A 417 -1.29 -1.67 36.83
N ASP A 418 -1.47 -2.57 37.80
CA ASP A 418 -1.16 -3.98 37.66
C ASP A 418 -2.29 -4.74 36.93
N LEU A 419 -2.02 -5.21 35.72
CA LEU A 419 -3.00 -6.01 34.95
C LEU A 419 -3.40 -7.32 35.64
N ARG A 420 -2.58 -7.84 36.56
CA ARG A 420 -2.91 -9.06 37.31
C ARG A 420 -4.20 -8.90 38.11
N ASP A 421 -4.46 -7.70 38.63
CA ASP A 421 -5.70 -7.37 39.34
C ASP A 421 -6.93 -7.35 38.41
N GLU A 422 -6.73 -7.29 37.09
CA GLU A 422 -7.80 -7.34 36.08
C GLU A 422 -7.96 -8.70 35.38
N LEU A 423 -7.26 -9.74 35.85
CA LEU A 423 -7.53 -11.11 35.39
C LEU A 423 -9.01 -11.53 35.56
N PRO A 424 -9.73 -11.16 36.65
CA PRO A 424 -11.18 -11.41 36.75
C PRO A 424 -11.96 -10.75 35.61
N THR A 425 -11.66 -9.47 35.31
CA THR A 425 -12.30 -8.71 34.23
C THR A 425 -12.09 -9.38 32.87
N LEU A 426 -10.87 -9.85 32.58
CA LEU A 426 -10.52 -10.54 31.34
C LEU A 426 -11.16 -11.93 31.21
N ALA A 427 -11.31 -12.64 32.34
CA ALA A 427 -11.84 -14.01 32.37
C ALA A 427 -13.38 -14.05 32.34
N GLU A 428 -14.04 -13.31 33.24
CA GLU A 428 -15.49 -13.39 33.45
C GLU A 428 -16.26 -12.50 32.47
N ARG A 429 -15.73 -11.31 32.18
CA ARG A 429 -16.28 -10.36 31.21
C ARG A 429 -17.70 -9.86 31.56
N ASP A 430 -18.03 -9.85 32.85
CA ASP A 430 -19.36 -9.49 33.39
C ASP A 430 -19.59 -7.96 33.51
N ASP A 431 -18.53 -7.16 33.50
CA ASP A 431 -18.57 -5.69 33.47
C ASP A 431 -18.07 -5.17 32.11
N PRO A 432 -18.98 -4.86 31.16
CA PRO A 432 -18.58 -4.42 29.82
C PRO A 432 -17.85 -3.08 29.79
N GLU A 433 -18.10 -2.19 30.74
CA GLU A 433 -17.47 -0.87 30.78
C GLU A 433 -16.02 -0.99 31.27
N ARG A 434 -15.81 -1.70 32.40
CA ARG A 434 -14.46 -1.98 32.90
C ARG A 434 -13.66 -2.81 31.88
N LEU A 435 -14.28 -3.84 31.30
CA LEU A 435 -13.65 -4.65 30.25
C LEU A 435 -13.25 -3.83 29.03
N SER A 436 -14.09 -2.90 28.58
CA SER A 436 -13.79 -2.00 27.46
C SER A 436 -12.51 -1.19 27.73
N ARG A 437 -12.36 -0.66 28.95
CA ARG A 437 -11.19 0.12 29.36
C ARG A 437 -9.93 -0.73 29.47
N VAL A 438 -10.02 -1.88 30.14
CA VAL A 438 -8.89 -2.83 30.28
C VAL A 438 -8.42 -3.37 28.93
N LEU A 439 -9.35 -3.72 28.02
CA LEU A 439 -8.98 -4.16 26.67
C LEU A 439 -8.30 -3.05 25.86
N CYS A 440 -8.71 -1.80 26.06
CA CYS A 440 -8.07 -0.67 25.41
C CYS A 440 -6.59 -0.59 25.80
N ASP A 441 -6.31 -0.60 27.11
CA ASP A 441 -4.94 -0.53 27.65
C ASP A 441 -4.10 -1.77 27.27
N TYR A 442 -4.73 -2.96 27.20
CA TYR A 442 -4.06 -4.19 26.76
C TYR A 442 -3.60 -4.08 25.31
N ARG A 443 -4.49 -3.65 24.42
CA ARG A 443 -4.23 -3.55 22.98
C ARG A 443 -3.25 -2.41 22.67
N GLU A 444 -3.34 -1.30 23.40
CA GLU A 444 -2.38 -0.22 23.28
C GLU A 444 -0.98 -0.67 23.75
N THR A 445 -0.89 -1.44 24.84
CA THR A 445 0.39 -2.03 25.28
C THR A 445 0.99 -2.96 24.20
N ILE A 446 0.18 -3.82 23.58
CA ILE A 446 0.64 -4.66 22.45
C ILE A 446 1.11 -3.82 21.26
N SER A 447 0.35 -2.78 20.90
CA SER A 447 0.73 -1.84 19.85
C SER A 447 2.06 -1.16 20.14
N ASP A 448 2.31 -0.82 21.39
CA ASP A 448 3.53 -0.16 21.85
C ASP A 448 4.74 -1.09 21.80
N LEU A 449 4.59 -2.36 22.20
CA LEU A 449 5.65 -3.36 22.09
C LEU A 449 6.03 -3.62 20.62
N LEU A 450 5.03 -3.76 19.73
CA LEU A 450 5.29 -3.87 18.28
C LEU A 450 6.08 -2.68 17.72
N LEU A 451 5.78 -1.47 18.20
CA LEU A 451 6.44 -0.27 17.75
C LEU A 451 7.86 -0.14 18.33
N ASP A 452 7.98 -0.21 19.65
CA ASP A 452 9.19 0.13 20.40
C ASP A 452 10.20 -1.02 20.49
N ASP A 453 9.73 -2.27 20.51
CA ASP A 453 10.56 -3.44 20.72
C ASP A 453 10.76 -4.30 19.46
N PHE A 454 9.93 -4.09 18.42
CA PHE A 454 10.07 -4.76 17.13
C PHE A 454 10.40 -3.82 15.95
N THR A 455 9.49 -2.92 15.58
CA THR A 455 9.65 -2.16 14.31
C THR A 455 10.79 -1.15 14.37
N LYS A 456 10.88 -0.33 15.43
CA LYS A 456 12.00 0.63 15.58
C LYS A 456 13.36 -0.06 15.73
N PRO A 457 13.52 -1.11 16.57
CA PRO A 457 14.80 -1.80 16.67
C PRO A 457 15.21 -2.51 15.38
N TRP A 458 14.26 -3.07 14.62
CA TRP A 458 14.56 -3.64 13.31
C TRP A 458 15.05 -2.58 12.31
N ASP A 459 14.41 -1.42 12.25
CA ASP A 459 14.88 -0.29 11.42
C ASP A 459 16.26 0.21 11.84
N GLN A 460 16.53 0.29 13.15
CA GLN A 460 17.85 0.61 13.66
C GLN A 460 18.91 -0.42 13.27
N TRP A 461 18.58 -1.72 13.36
CA TRP A 461 19.49 -2.79 12.94
C TRP A 461 19.78 -2.72 11.43
N ALA A 462 18.77 -2.50 10.59
CA ALA A 462 18.96 -2.29 9.15
C ALA A 462 19.93 -1.13 8.87
N GLY A 463 19.80 -0.03 9.63
CA GLY A 463 20.71 1.12 9.55
C GLY A 463 22.18 0.79 9.88
N THR A 464 22.46 -0.23 10.70
CA THR A 464 23.84 -0.68 10.96
C THR A 464 24.51 -1.29 9.72
N HIS A 465 23.70 -1.75 8.76
CA HIS A 465 24.11 -2.28 7.47
C HIS A 465 23.97 -1.25 6.33
N GLN A 466 23.73 0.03 6.66
CA GLN A 466 23.48 1.11 5.69
C GLN A 466 22.26 0.86 4.78
N ALA A 467 21.33 0.02 5.23
CA ALA A 467 20.12 -0.35 4.53
C ALA A 467 18.87 0.29 5.17
N LEU A 468 17.80 0.40 4.39
CA LEU A 468 16.48 0.83 4.85
C LEU A 468 15.61 -0.39 5.22
N THR A 469 14.48 -0.15 5.89
CA THR A 469 13.41 -1.16 5.99
C THR A 469 12.26 -0.84 5.04
N ARG A 470 11.66 -1.87 4.42
CA ARG A 470 10.37 -1.78 3.72
C ARG A 470 9.38 -2.72 4.39
N ASN A 471 8.24 -2.21 4.86
CA ASN A 471 7.39 -2.94 5.79
C ASN A 471 5.92 -2.92 5.43
N GLN A 472 5.31 -4.10 5.35
CA GLN A 472 3.88 -4.29 5.33
C GLN A 472 3.34 -4.44 6.75
N SER A 473 3.06 -3.32 7.43
CA SER A 473 2.60 -3.36 8.82
C SER A 473 1.17 -3.85 9.02
N HIS A 474 0.37 -3.97 7.96
CA HIS A 474 -1.01 -4.43 8.05
C HIS A 474 -1.10 -5.93 8.43
N GLY A 475 -2.24 -6.33 8.98
CA GLY A 475 -2.41 -7.59 9.70
C GLY A 475 -2.02 -7.48 11.17
N SER A 476 -1.19 -6.49 11.55
CA SER A 476 -0.75 -6.35 12.94
C SER A 476 -1.88 -5.88 13.87
N PRO A 477 -1.84 -6.27 15.15
CA PRO A 477 -2.77 -5.80 16.18
C PRO A 477 -2.42 -4.42 16.76
N GLY A 478 -1.65 -3.61 16.01
CA GLY A 478 -1.16 -2.30 16.45
C GLY A 478 -1.65 -1.14 15.60
N ASN A 479 -1.28 0.09 15.99
CA ASN A 479 -1.56 1.29 15.21
C ASN A 479 -0.72 1.32 13.92
N LEU A 480 -1.34 0.95 12.81
CA LEU A 480 -0.67 0.83 11.51
C LEU A 480 0.04 2.11 11.07
N LEU A 481 -0.53 3.29 11.35
CA LEU A 481 0.09 4.55 10.96
C LEU A 481 1.44 4.75 11.66
N ASP A 482 1.54 4.35 12.93
CA ASP A 482 2.77 4.46 13.71
C ASP A 482 3.82 3.42 13.27
N LEU A 483 3.38 2.18 12.99
CA LEU A 483 4.26 1.11 12.53
C LEU A 483 4.83 1.42 11.12
N TYR A 484 3.99 1.92 10.21
CA TYR A 484 4.46 2.44 8.92
C TYR A 484 5.40 3.63 9.12
N ALA A 485 5.06 4.56 10.03
CA ALA A 485 5.90 5.72 10.35
C ALA A 485 7.27 5.35 10.95
N ALA A 486 7.41 4.18 11.57
CA ALA A 486 8.70 3.70 12.10
C ALA A 486 9.60 3.02 11.06
N SER A 487 9.06 2.62 9.90
CA SER A 487 9.81 1.90 8.85
C SER A 487 10.41 2.86 7.81
N GLY A 488 11.52 2.53 7.16
CA GLY A 488 12.14 3.36 6.13
C GLY A 488 11.22 3.67 4.93
N ILE A 489 10.51 2.65 4.44
CA ILE A 489 9.53 2.72 3.36
C ILE A 489 8.25 1.97 3.80
N PRO A 490 7.14 2.68 4.07
CA PRO A 490 5.84 2.05 4.28
C PRO A 490 5.39 1.27 3.05
N GLU A 491 4.91 0.03 3.20
CA GLU A 491 4.35 -0.75 2.10
C GLU A 491 2.94 -1.27 2.39
N THR A 492 2.03 -1.09 1.44
CA THR A 492 0.67 -1.65 1.48
C THR A 492 0.52 -2.80 0.47
N GLU A 493 -0.68 -3.35 0.37
CA GLU A 493 -1.11 -4.25 -0.70
C GLU A 493 -2.61 -4.10 -0.98
N GLY A 494 -3.14 -4.86 -1.94
CA GLY A 494 -4.57 -5.11 -2.11
C GLY A 494 -5.20 -4.26 -3.22
N THR A 495 -6.51 -4.00 -3.11
CA THR A 495 -7.32 -3.34 -4.16
C THR A 495 -8.12 -2.13 -3.67
N ASP A 496 -7.99 -1.78 -2.39
CA ASP A 496 -8.81 -0.75 -1.75
C ASP A 496 -8.02 0.55 -1.59
N ARG A 497 -8.47 1.60 -2.28
CA ARG A 497 -7.76 2.90 -2.29
C ARG A 497 -7.56 3.50 -0.90
N ILE A 498 -8.52 3.32 0.01
CA ILE A 498 -8.39 3.81 1.39
C ILE A 498 -7.32 3.01 2.16
N LYS A 499 -7.18 1.71 1.89
CA LYS A 499 -6.10 0.90 2.46
C LYS A 499 -4.74 1.50 2.06
N PHE A 500 -4.57 1.86 0.79
CA PHE A 500 -3.32 2.43 0.29
C PHE A 500 -2.94 3.75 0.97
N MET A 501 -3.95 4.56 1.28
CA MET A 501 -3.75 5.83 1.98
C MET A 501 -3.15 5.64 3.38
N THR A 502 -3.27 4.48 4.04
CA THR A 502 -2.64 4.28 5.36
C THR A 502 -1.11 4.35 5.29
N ALA A 503 -0.49 3.66 4.34
CA ALA A 503 0.95 3.70 4.10
C ALA A 503 1.38 5.05 3.53
N ALA A 504 0.63 5.59 2.55
CA ALA A 504 0.93 6.89 1.96
C ALA A 504 0.85 8.04 2.98
N SER A 505 -0.18 8.06 3.83
CA SER A 505 -0.34 9.09 4.87
C SER A 505 0.81 9.05 5.86
N ALA A 506 1.20 7.86 6.33
CA ALA A 506 2.35 7.71 7.22
C ALA A 506 3.64 8.22 6.58
N ALA A 507 3.86 7.96 5.29
CA ALA A 507 5.00 8.53 4.56
C ALA A 507 4.92 10.07 4.49
N HIS A 508 3.77 10.62 4.11
CA HIS A 508 3.57 12.05 3.95
C HIS A 508 3.76 12.82 5.26
N VAL A 509 3.14 12.41 6.36
CA VAL A 509 3.22 13.12 7.64
C VAL A 509 4.59 12.95 8.33
N THR A 510 5.40 11.98 7.91
CA THR A 510 6.79 11.82 8.39
C THR A 510 7.84 12.35 7.42
N GLY A 511 7.44 12.92 6.28
CA GLY A 511 8.35 13.50 5.29
C GLY A 511 9.15 12.46 4.50
N LYS A 512 8.69 11.21 4.45
CA LYS A 512 9.33 10.15 3.66
C LYS A 512 9.01 10.33 2.18
N GLN A 513 10.00 9.99 1.37
CA GLN A 513 9.94 10.16 -0.08
C GLN A 513 9.09 9.09 -0.77
N LEU A 514 9.13 7.85 -0.25
CA LEU A 514 8.51 6.68 -0.87
C LEU A 514 7.41 6.10 0.01
N ALA A 515 6.29 5.76 -0.64
CA ALA A 515 5.26 4.86 -0.13
C ALA A 515 5.07 3.76 -1.17
N SER A 516 5.24 2.52 -0.74
CA SER A 516 5.30 1.35 -1.61
C SER A 516 4.00 0.54 -1.61
N ALA A 517 3.79 -0.26 -2.65
CA ALA A 517 2.75 -1.28 -2.65
C ALA A 517 3.24 -2.57 -3.31
N GLU A 518 2.94 -3.69 -2.65
CA GLU A 518 2.84 -4.98 -3.31
C GLU A 518 1.64 -4.94 -4.27
N ALA A 519 1.92 -5.11 -5.56
CA ALA A 519 0.98 -4.81 -6.62
C ALA A 519 0.51 -6.04 -7.39
N CYS A 520 -0.80 -6.05 -7.68
CA CYS A 520 -1.46 -6.98 -8.61
C CYS A 520 -1.55 -8.44 -8.14
N THR A 521 -1.44 -8.67 -6.84
CA THR A 521 -1.66 -9.99 -6.21
C THR A 521 -3.11 -10.47 -6.41
N TRP A 522 -3.28 -11.72 -6.81
CA TRP A 522 -4.56 -12.39 -7.01
C TRP A 522 -5.52 -11.76 -8.06
N MET A 523 -5.01 -10.90 -8.95
CA MET A 523 -5.80 -10.09 -9.90
C MET A 523 -6.88 -10.88 -10.66
N ASP A 524 -6.49 -11.96 -11.35
CA ASP A 524 -7.41 -12.92 -11.98
C ASP A 524 -6.89 -14.36 -11.82
N GLU A 525 -7.43 -15.36 -12.52
CA GLU A 525 -6.82 -16.69 -12.64
C GLU A 525 -5.41 -16.56 -13.26
N HIS A 526 -4.51 -17.49 -12.91
CA HIS A 526 -3.06 -17.30 -13.06
C HIS A 526 -2.57 -16.89 -14.47
N PHE A 527 -3.22 -17.38 -15.53
CA PHE A 527 -2.77 -17.21 -16.92
C PHE A 527 -3.66 -16.30 -17.76
N VAL A 528 -4.59 -15.57 -17.14
CA VAL A 528 -5.53 -14.67 -17.85
C VAL A 528 -5.37 -13.20 -17.50
N GLY A 529 -4.50 -12.86 -16.53
CA GLY A 529 -4.22 -11.47 -16.18
C GLY A 529 -3.64 -10.69 -17.36
N THR A 530 -4.18 -9.49 -17.62
CA THR A 530 -3.77 -8.62 -18.73
C THR A 530 -2.89 -7.46 -18.25
N LEU A 531 -2.05 -6.91 -19.14
CA LEU A 531 -1.35 -5.65 -18.87
C LEU A 531 -2.33 -4.46 -18.70
N ALA A 532 -3.49 -4.50 -19.37
CA ALA A 532 -4.55 -3.52 -19.22
C ALA A 532 -5.13 -3.46 -17.81
N GLU A 533 -5.43 -4.62 -17.21
CA GLU A 533 -5.89 -4.71 -15.81
C GLU A 533 -4.79 -4.32 -14.84
N THR A 534 -3.54 -4.72 -15.11
CA THR A 534 -2.37 -4.33 -14.33
C THR A 534 -2.25 -2.80 -14.27
N LYS A 535 -2.36 -2.12 -15.42
CA LYS A 535 -2.39 -0.65 -15.48
C LYS A 535 -3.51 -0.07 -14.60
N ARG A 536 -4.72 -0.60 -14.68
CA ARG A 536 -5.86 -0.10 -13.89
C ARG A 536 -5.60 -0.17 -12.39
N TRP A 537 -5.05 -1.29 -11.92
CA TRP A 537 -4.68 -1.47 -10.51
C TRP A 537 -3.55 -0.52 -10.11
N VAL A 538 -2.54 -0.35 -10.96
CA VAL A 538 -1.47 0.62 -10.75
C VAL A 538 -1.98 2.05 -10.64
N ASP A 539 -2.94 2.43 -11.48
CA ASP A 539 -3.60 3.73 -11.37
C ASP A 539 -4.31 3.91 -10.04
N ASP A 540 -4.95 2.85 -9.50
CA ASP A 540 -5.57 2.90 -8.18
C ASP A 540 -4.57 3.03 -7.04
N TYR A 541 -3.40 2.39 -7.12
CA TYR A 541 -2.29 2.60 -6.18
C TYR A 541 -1.84 4.06 -6.20
N PHE A 542 -1.60 4.62 -7.38
CA PHE A 542 -1.21 6.03 -7.54
C PHE A 542 -2.25 6.99 -7.01
N LEU A 543 -3.54 6.75 -7.29
CA LEU A 543 -4.65 7.55 -6.77
C LEU A 543 -4.83 7.40 -5.25
N GLY A 544 -4.26 6.35 -4.65
CA GLY A 544 -4.16 6.15 -3.20
C GLY A 544 -2.95 6.82 -2.55
N GLY A 545 -2.07 7.45 -3.33
CA GLY A 545 -0.85 8.12 -2.85
C GLY A 545 0.42 7.26 -2.91
N ILE A 546 0.33 6.01 -3.39
CA ILE A 546 1.51 5.17 -3.61
C ILE A 546 2.33 5.73 -4.76
N ASN A 547 3.65 5.66 -4.63
CA ASN A 547 4.57 6.14 -5.66
C ASN A 547 5.73 5.19 -5.94
N HIS A 548 5.76 4.00 -5.32
CA HIS A 548 6.72 2.94 -5.59
C HIS A 548 6.00 1.58 -5.68
N VAL A 549 5.86 1.02 -6.87
CA VAL A 549 5.17 -0.24 -7.14
C VAL A 549 6.16 -1.39 -7.12
N CYS A 550 5.87 -2.44 -6.37
CA CYS A 550 6.58 -3.72 -6.40
C CYS A 550 5.62 -4.81 -6.87
N TYR A 551 5.80 -5.34 -8.08
CA TYR A 551 4.94 -6.39 -8.61
C TYR A 551 5.06 -7.69 -7.79
N HIS A 552 3.93 -8.32 -7.53
CA HIS A 552 3.82 -9.66 -6.97
C HIS A 552 3.51 -10.69 -8.08
N GLY A 553 4.49 -11.24 -8.78
CA GLY A 553 5.92 -10.98 -8.80
C GLY A 553 6.52 -11.74 -9.97
N THR A 554 7.85 -11.80 -10.05
CA THR A 554 8.57 -12.54 -11.08
C THR A 554 9.15 -13.80 -10.44
N PRO A 555 8.69 -15.02 -10.78
CA PRO A 555 9.32 -16.22 -10.26
C PRO A 555 10.69 -16.43 -10.93
N TYR A 556 11.72 -16.74 -10.15
CA TYR A 556 12.97 -17.24 -10.71
C TYR A 556 12.68 -18.50 -11.52
N THR A 557 13.18 -18.58 -12.75
CA THR A 557 13.08 -19.79 -13.58
C THR A 557 14.44 -20.14 -14.19
N PRO A 558 14.94 -21.38 -14.02
CA PRO A 558 16.14 -21.85 -14.72
C PRO A 558 15.99 -21.72 -16.25
N ALA A 559 17.08 -21.45 -16.96
CA ALA A 559 17.04 -21.24 -18.40
C ALA A 559 16.65 -22.50 -19.21
N ASP A 560 16.89 -23.69 -18.66
CA ASP A 560 16.54 -24.99 -19.26
C ASP A 560 15.18 -25.52 -18.78
N ALA A 561 14.49 -24.81 -17.89
CA ALA A 561 13.17 -25.21 -17.44
C ALA A 561 12.18 -25.21 -18.62
N PRO A 562 11.45 -26.32 -18.85
CA PRO A 562 10.45 -26.36 -19.90
C PRO A 562 9.35 -25.34 -19.64
N TRP A 563 8.87 -24.69 -20.70
CA TRP A 563 7.73 -23.75 -20.61
C TRP A 563 6.54 -24.43 -19.92
N PRO A 564 5.85 -23.76 -18.96
CA PRO A 564 5.88 -22.32 -18.66
C PRO A 564 6.98 -21.86 -17.69
N GLY A 565 7.97 -22.70 -17.40
CA GLY A 565 9.03 -22.40 -16.44
C GLY A 565 8.58 -22.66 -15.00
N TRP A 566 9.24 -22.02 -14.05
CA TRP A 566 8.80 -22.00 -12.66
C TRP A 566 7.80 -20.87 -12.44
N LEU A 567 6.87 -21.08 -11.52
CA LEU A 567 5.70 -20.25 -11.33
C LEU A 567 5.42 -20.11 -9.83
N PHE A 568 4.96 -18.93 -9.43
CA PHE A 568 4.42 -18.75 -8.08
C PHE A 568 2.94 -19.13 -8.03
N TYR A 569 2.41 -19.64 -6.92
CA TYR A 569 1.04 -20.16 -6.89
C TYR A 569 -0.03 -19.08 -7.11
N ALA A 570 0.22 -17.87 -6.62
CA ALA A 570 -0.70 -16.75 -6.71
C ALA A 570 -0.48 -15.97 -8.01
N SER A 571 -1.56 -15.52 -8.63
CA SER A 571 -1.48 -14.60 -9.77
C SER A 571 -0.96 -13.23 -9.30
N VAL A 572 -0.32 -12.42 -10.16
CA VAL A 572 -0.19 -12.51 -11.62
C VAL A 572 1.20 -13.00 -12.03
N HIS A 573 1.28 -13.75 -13.14
CA HIS A 573 2.56 -14.23 -13.67
C HIS A 573 3.28 -13.15 -14.48
N PHE A 574 4.19 -12.40 -13.85
CA PHE A 574 5.05 -11.43 -14.55
C PHE A 574 6.35 -12.06 -15.09
N GLY A 575 6.49 -13.38 -15.15
CA GLY A 575 7.73 -14.03 -15.63
C GLY A 575 7.99 -13.85 -17.13
N THR A 576 9.26 -14.00 -17.53
CA THR A 576 9.75 -13.90 -18.92
C THR A 576 9.10 -14.90 -19.89
N THR A 577 8.45 -15.94 -19.36
CA THR A 577 7.71 -16.95 -20.12
C THR A 577 6.27 -16.54 -20.47
N ASN A 578 5.79 -15.41 -19.94
CA ASN A 578 4.51 -14.83 -20.30
C ASN A 578 4.56 -14.28 -21.72
N SER A 579 3.56 -14.61 -22.55
CA SER A 579 3.46 -14.12 -23.92
C SER A 579 3.39 -12.59 -24.01
N GLN A 580 2.84 -11.93 -22.99
CA GLN A 580 2.80 -10.47 -22.90
C GLN A 580 4.15 -9.83 -22.52
N TRP A 581 5.18 -10.62 -22.19
CA TRP A 581 6.54 -10.11 -21.88
C TRP A 581 7.11 -9.25 -23.01
N ALA A 582 6.73 -9.56 -24.26
CA ALA A 582 7.14 -8.81 -25.45
C ALA A 582 6.76 -7.31 -25.41
N HIS A 583 5.76 -6.93 -24.60
CA HIS A 583 5.25 -5.56 -24.47
C HIS A 583 5.23 -5.09 -23.01
N PHE A 584 5.88 -5.82 -22.09
CA PHE A 584 5.87 -5.50 -20.66
C PHE A 584 6.69 -4.25 -20.33
N ASP A 585 7.72 -3.98 -21.15
CA ASP A 585 8.50 -2.74 -21.15
C ASP A 585 7.63 -1.50 -21.25
N ALA A 586 6.62 -1.49 -22.14
CA ALA A 586 5.72 -0.36 -22.32
C ALA A 586 4.88 -0.06 -21.06
N LEU A 587 4.43 -1.10 -20.33
CA LEU A 587 3.79 -0.91 -19.04
C LEU A 587 4.77 -0.34 -18.02
N ASN A 588 6.01 -0.86 -17.96
CA ASN A 588 7.00 -0.40 -17.00
C ASN A 588 7.47 1.03 -17.29
N GLU A 589 7.55 1.45 -18.56
CA GLU A 589 7.77 2.84 -18.95
C GLU A 589 6.62 3.75 -18.50
N TYR A 590 5.37 3.32 -18.66
CA TYR A 590 4.19 4.04 -18.16
C TYR A 590 4.30 4.24 -16.63
N VAL A 591 4.57 3.16 -15.90
CA VAL A 591 4.74 3.21 -14.44
C VAL A 591 5.90 4.13 -14.07
N ALA A 592 7.04 4.02 -14.76
CA ALA A 592 8.21 4.85 -14.52
C ALA A 592 7.94 6.34 -14.71
N ARG A 593 7.25 6.70 -15.79
CA ARG A 593 6.83 8.08 -16.06
C ARG A 593 5.89 8.60 -14.98
N CYS A 594 4.89 7.84 -14.58
CA CYS A 594 3.97 8.22 -13.49
C CYS A 594 4.71 8.39 -12.16
N GLN A 595 5.51 7.41 -11.74
CA GLN A 595 6.26 7.45 -10.49
C GLN A 595 7.30 8.58 -10.47
N SER A 596 7.92 8.92 -11.61
CA SER A 596 8.85 10.05 -11.68
C SER A 596 8.19 11.37 -11.24
N PHE A 597 6.92 11.59 -11.60
CA PHE A 597 6.14 12.72 -11.11
C PHE A 597 5.64 12.54 -9.68
N LEU A 598 5.21 11.32 -9.33
CA LEU A 598 4.65 11.04 -8.00
C LEU A 598 5.71 10.98 -6.88
N GLN A 599 6.97 10.81 -7.24
CA GLN A 599 8.13 10.93 -6.36
C GLN A 599 8.70 12.36 -6.43
N ALA A 600 8.49 13.10 -7.52
CA ALA A 600 8.87 14.50 -7.57
C ALA A 600 8.01 15.38 -6.62
N GLY A 601 8.65 16.33 -5.95
CA GLY A 601 7.98 17.32 -5.11
C GLY A 601 7.27 16.72 -3.88
N GLN A 602 6.35 17.49 -3.32
CA GLN A 602 5.65 17.16 -2.06
C GLN A 602 4.19 16.79 -2.32
N PRO A 603 3.58 15.91 -1.51
CA PRO A 603 2.13 15.73 -1.49
C PRO A 603 1.41 17.07 -1.25
N ASP A 604 0.28 17.30 -1.93
CA ASP A 604 -0.51 18.54 -1.80
C ASP A 604 -1.94 18.23 -1.36
N ASN A 605 -2.06 17.52 -0.24
CA ASN A 605 -3.33 17.10 0.36
C ASN A 605 -4.01 18.25 1.13
N ASP A 606 -5.35 18.26 1.19
CA ASP A 606 -6.10 19.40 1.71
C ASP A 606 -6.34 19.30 3.23
N VAL A 607 -6.59 18.10 3.77
CA VAL A 607 -6.95 17.89 5.19
C VAL A 607 -6.18 16.74 5.84
N LEU A 608 -6.00 16.83 7.16
CA LEU A 608 -5.63 15.69 8.00
C LEU A 608 -6.90 15.04 8.54
N VAL A 609 -7.00 13.71 8.53
CA VAL A 609 -8.11 12.94 9.12
C VAL A 609 -7.59 12.17 10.32
N TYR A 610 -8.05 12.52 11.52
CA TYR A 610 -7.67 11.80 12.73
C TYR A 610 -8.15 10.33 12.66
N TYR A 611 -7.27 9.40 13.04
CA TYR A 611 -7.60 7.98 13.13
C TYR A 611 -8.04 7.61 14.55
N PRO A 612 -9.35 7.42 14.82
CA PRO A 612 -9.85 7.14 16.17
C PRO A 612 -9.64 5.67 16.52
N ILE A 613 -8.41 5.27 16.78
CA ILE A 613 -8.05 3.87 17.07
C ILE A 613 -8.58 3.41 18.44
N HIS A 614 -8.64 4.30 19.43
CA HIS A 614 -9.12 4.01 20.78
C HIS A 614 -10.59 3.55 20.83
N ASP A 615 -11.43 4.03 19.91
CA ASP A 615 -12.80 3.52 19.74
C ASP A 615 -12.82 2.05 19.29
N GLN A 616 -11.80 1.59 18.55
CA GLN A 616 -11.67 0.18 18.13
C GLN A 616 -11.05 -0.66 19.24
N TRP A 617 -9.99 -0.16 19.90
CA TRP A 617 -9.37 -0.86 21.01
C TRP A 617 -10.29 -1.02 22.23
N SER A 618 -11.27 -0.15 22.40
CA SER A 618 -12.25 -0.26 23.48
C SER A 618 -13.40 -1.24 23.17
N GLN A 619 -13.56 -1.73 21.94
CA GLN A 619 -14.67 -2.63 21.59
C GLN A 619 -14.47 -4.05 22.17
N PRO A 620 -15.38 -4.54 23.03
CA PRO A 620 -15.30 -5.91 23.51
C PRO A 620 -15.53 -6.92 22.37
N GLY A 621 -14.63 -7.88 22.23
CA GLY A 621 -14.67 -8.95 21.22
C GLY A 621 -14.49 -10.33 21.84
N ARG A 622 -14.60 -11.42 21.06
CA ARG A 622 -14.23 -12.76 21.58
C ARG A 622 -12.73 -12.92 21.78
N ALA A 623 -11.97 -12.29 20.89
CA ALA A 623 -10.52 -12.18 20.90
C ALA A 623 -10.07 -11.05 21.83
N ARG A 624 -8.87 -11.18 22.40
CA ARG A 624 -8.23 -10.10 23.16
C ARG A 624 -7.64 -9.05 22.23
N LEU A 625 -7.15 -9.44 21.05
CA LEU A 625 -6.61 -8.51 20.07
C LEU A 625 -7.64 -8.14 18.99
N VAL A 626 -7.30 -7.10 18.23
CA VAL A 626 -7.99 -6.71 17.00
C VAL A 626 -6.91 -6.48 15.95
N HIS A 627 -6.98 -7.23 14.86
CA HIS A 627 -6.02 -7.15 13.76
C HIS A 627 -6.50 -6.18 12.69
N PHE A 628 -5.60 -5.32 12.20
CA PHE A 628 -5.96 -4.25 11.27
C PHE A 628 -5.39 -4.51 9.87
N ASP A 629 -6.26 -4.71 8.88
CA ASP A 629 -5.89 -4.97 7.48
C ASP A 629 -5.55 -3.69 6.68
N GLY A 630 -5.56 -2.52 7.33
CA GLY A 630 -5.37 -1.20 6.70
C GLY A 630 -6.61 -0.62 6.01
N SER A 631 -7.64 -1.42 5.72
CA SER A 631 -8.87 -0.92 5.08
C SER A 631 -9.71 -0.03 6.00
N MET A 632 -9.41 0.03 7.31
CA MET A 632 -10.21 0.76 8.29
C MET A 632 -11.69 0.33 8.29
N ARG A 633 -12.00 -0.92 7.92
CA ARG A 633 -13.37 -1.47 7.96
C ARG A 633 -13.95 -1.31 9.37
N GLY A 634 -15.19 -0.83 9.44
CA GLY A 634 -15.88 -0.59 10.71
C GLY A 634 -15.41 0.67 11.47
N ASN A 635 -14.39 1.39 11.00
CA ASN A 635 -13.93 2.64 11.59
C ASN A 635 -14.64 3.86 10.96
N ALA A 636 -14.92 4.90 11.76
CA ALA A 636 -15.55 6.14 11.30
C ALA A 636 -14.67 6.91 10.29
N ALA A 637 -13.34 6.85 10.44
CA ALA A 637 -12.39 7.49 9.53
C ALA A 637 -12.53 7.01 8.08
N ARG A 638 -12.88 5.74 7.85
CA ARG A 638 -13.13 5.22 6.49
C ARG A 638 -14.29 5.94 5.81
N LYS A 639 -15.42 6.08 6.51
CA LYS A 639 -16.61 6.73 5.95
C LYS A 639 -16.35 8.21 5.68
N CYS A 640 -15.68 8.87 6.62
CA CYS A 640 -15.25 10.26 6.47
C CYS A 640 -14.32 10.43 5.26
N ALA A 641 -13.29 9.58 5.13
CA ALA A 641 -12.35 9.60 4.02
C ALA A 641 -13.02 9.37 2.67
N GLN A 642 -13.91 8.37 2.56
CA GLN A 642 -14.67 8.14 1.33
C GLN A 642 -15.48 9.38 0.93
N TRP A 643 -16.17 10.00 1.89
CA TRP A 643 -16.95 11.21 1.65
C TRP A 643 -16.08 12.38 1.18
N LEU A 644 -14.91 12.58 1.80
CA LEU A 644 -13.95 13.62 1.44
C LEU A 644 -13.46 13.45 -0.01
N LEU A 645 -13.05 12.25 -0.38
CA LEU A 645 -12.57 11.92 -1.72
C LEU A 645 -13.66 12.09 -2.79
N ASP A 646 -14.91 11.71 -2.48
CA ASP A 646 -16.05 11.92 -3.37
C ASP A 646 -16.41 13.40 -3.50
N GLY A 647 -16.12 14.21 -2.48
CA GLY A 647 -16.26 15.66 -2.50
C GLY A 647 -15.12 16.40 -3.22
N GLY A 648 -14.03 15.72 -3.59
CA GLY A 648 -12.85 16.37 -4.20
C GLY A 648 -11.87 16.98 -3.20
N TYR A 649 -11.88 16.53 -1.95
CA TYR A 649 -10.84 16.81 -0.95
C TYR A 649 -9.80 15.69 -0.95
N LEU A 650 -8.52 16.04 -0.98
CA LEU A 650 -7.44 15.10 -0.73
C LEU A 650 -7.10 15.09 0.77
N LEU A 651 -6.64 13.94 1.28
CA LEU A 651 -6.42 13.74 2.71
C LEU A 651 -5.20 12.88 3.01
N ASP A 652 -4.67 13.07 4.23
CA ASP A 652 -3.83 12.09 4.92
C ASP A 652 -4.46 11.71 6.26
N PHE A 653 -4.37 10.44 6.64
CA PHE A 653 -4.68 9.99 7.99
C PHE A 653 -3.57 10.36 8.98
N ILE A 654 -3.93 10.61 10.23
CA ILE A 654 -2.97 10.94 11.29
C ILE A 654 -3.31 10.23 12.59
N SER A 655 -2.31 9.61 13.23
CA SER A 655 -2.42 8.99 14.56
C SER A 655 -2.26 10.02 15.68
N ASP A 656 -2.55 9.62 16.93
CA ASP A 656 -2.27 10.42 18.13
C ASP A 656 -0.79 10.86 18.21
N ARG A 657 0.14 9.92 17.97
CA ARG A 657 1.60 10.19 18.02
C ARG A 657 2.05 11.14 16.92
N GLN A 658 1.53 10.97 15.71
CA GLN A 658 1.87 11.84 14.59
C GLN A 658 1.26 13.24 14.77
N LEU A 659 0.06 13.33 15.36
CA LEU A 659 -0.61 14.60 15.64
C LEU A 659 0.18 15.48 16.62
N ALA A 660 0.89 14.87 17.56
CA ALA A 660 1.78 15.59 18.48
C ALA A 660 2.90 16.36 17.78
N GLY A 661 3.29 15.95 16.56
CA GLY A 661 4.29 16.63 15.73
C GLY A 661 3.72 17.68 14.78
N VAL A 662 2.41 17.95 14.82
CA VAL A 662 1.79 18.97 13.97
C VAL A 662 2.00 20.35 14.57
N GLU A 663 2.36 21.31 13.71
CA GLU A 663 2.55 22.71 14.07
C GLU A 663 1.60 23.62 13.29
N VAL A 664 1.43 24.86 13.73
CA VAL A 664 0.71 25.89 12.98
C VAL A 664 1.69 26.91 12.41
N ALA A 665 1.63 27.13 11.09
CA ALA A 665 2.38 28.16 10.41
C ALA A 665 1.48 28.90 9.41
N ASN A 666 1.38 30.23 9.54
CA ASN A 666 0.56 31.09 8.69
C ASN A 666 -0.92 30.62 8.58
N GLY A 667 -1.51 30.20 9.70
CA GLY A 667 -2.89 29.71 9.76
C GLY A 667 -3.11 28.36 9.07
N LYS A 668 -2.04 27.61 8.77
CA LYS A 668 -2.08 26.25 8.23
C LYS A 668 -1.41 25.27 9.18
N LEU A 669 -1.84 24.02 9.10
CA LEU A 669 -1.22 22.91 9.80
C LEU A 669 0.00 22.44 9.00
N VAL A 670 1.14 22.22 9.65
CA VAL A 670 2.38 21.78 9.03
C VAL A 670 2.90 20.53 9.73
N VAL A 671 3.19 19.48 8.95
CA VAL A 671 3.76 18.21 9.45
C VAL A 671 4.43 17.48 8.29
N GLY A 672 5.56 16.81 8.53
CA GLY A 672 6.31 16.08 7.49
C GLY A 672 6.77 16.95 6.30
N GLY A 673 6.88 18.27 6.49
CA GLY A 673 7.16 19.23 5.41
C GLY A 673 5.95 19.60 4.55
N ASN A 674 4.77 19.03 4.81
CA ASN A 674 3.52 19.28 4.09
C ASN A 674 2.64 20.30 4.82
N SER A 675 1.65 20.87 4.13
CA SER A 675 0.75 21.89 4.70
C SER A 675 -0.72 21.58 4.42
N TYR A 676 -1.55 21.61 5.47
CA TYR A 676 -2.96 21.24 5.43
C TYR A 676 -3.85 22.40 5.88
N HIS A 677 -5.11 22.40 5.42
CA HIS A 677 -6.08 23.45 5.70
C HIS A 677 -6.89 23.21 6.99
N ALA A 678 -7.13 21.95 7.35
CA ALA A 678 -7.87 21.60 8.56
C ALA A 678 -7.52 20.18 9.06
N ILE A 679 -7.79 19.95 10.34
CA ILE A 679 -7.92 18.60 10.90
C ILE A 679 -9.40 18.25 10.94
N VAL A 680 -9.77 17.10 10.36
CA VAL A 680 -11.10 16.51 10.48
C VAL A 680 -11.02 15.37 11.48
N VAL A 681 -11.72 15.53 12.60
CA VAL A 681 -11.98 14.48 13.58
C VAL A 681 -13.27 13.79 13.16
N PRO A 682 -13.23 12.56 12.62
CA PRO A 682 -14.44 11.81 12.28
C PRO A 682 -15.22 11.49 13.55
N GLN A 683 -16.40 10.85 13.44
CA GLN A 683 -17.14 10.41 14.62
C GLN A 683 -16.22 9.63 15.58
N CYS A 684 -15.97 10.21 16.75
CA CYS A 684 -14.99 9.75 17.74
C CYS A 684 -15.62 9.84 19.13
N GLN A 685 -15.69 8.73 19.86
CA GLN A 685 -16.24 8.70 21.21
C GLN A 685 -15.15 8.90 22.27
N LEU A 686 -14.07 8.13 22.17
CA LEU A 686 -12.97 8.12 23.12
C LEU A 686 -11.72 8.73 22.48
N MET A 687 -11.08 9.65 23.21
CA MET A 687 -9.86 10.33 22.75
C MET A 687 -8.94 10.58 23.94
N PRO A 688 -7.64 10.26 23.86
CA PRO A 688 -6.69 10.57 24.93
C PRO A 688 -6.71 12.06 25.29
N ALA A 689 -6.58 12.37 26.59
CA ALA A 689 -6.56 13.75 27.06
C ALA A 689 -5.45 14.56 26.39
N ALA A 690 -4.27 13.98 26.21
CA ALA A 690 -3.14 14.59 25.51
C ALA A 690 -3.44 14.91 24.03
N THR A 691 -4.20 14.06 23.33
CA THR A 691 -4.61 14.28 21.94
C THR A 691 -5.60 15.46 21.86
N LEU A 692 -6.58 15.51 22.76
CA LEU A 692 -7.54 16.62 22.81
C LEU A 692 -6.86 17.95 23.16
N GLU A 693 -5.91 17.90 24.10
CA GLU A 693 -5.05 19.02 24.49
C GLU A 693 -4.25 19.55 23.29
N GLN A 694 -3.66 18.66 22.49
CA GLN A 694 -2.95 19.05 21.26
C GLN A 694 -3.90 19.71 20.24
N LEU A 695 -5.11 19.18 20.04
CA LEU A 695 -6.11 19.83 19.18
C LEU A 695 -6.51 21.22 19.69
N ALA A 696 -6.63 21.40 21.01
CA ALA A 696 -6.88 22.70 21.63
C ALA A 696 -5.73 23.68 21.39
N ALA A 697 -4.48 23.26 21.62
CA ALA A 697 -3.30 24.08 21.38
C ALA A 697 -3.17 24.49 19.90
N LEU A 698 -3.43 23.57 18.97
CA LEU A 698 -3.43 23.86 17.53
C LEU A 698 -4.52 24.87 17.16
N ALA A 699 -5.75 24.68 17.65
CA ALA A 699 -6.84 25.63 17.44
C ALA A 699 -6.49 27.02 17.97
N GLU A 700 -5.98 27.12 19.21
CA GLU A 700 -5.53 28.38 19.80
C GLU A 700 -4.44 29.06 18.98
N GLY A 701 -3.53 28.28 18.39
CA GLY A 701 -2.44 28.74 17.53
C GLY A 701 -2.85 29.12 16.10
N GLY A 702 -4.13 29.07 15.74
CA GLY A 702 -4.63 29.50 14.43
C GLY A 702 -5.15 28.39 13.52
N ALA A 703 -5.14 27.13 13.97
CA ALA A 703 -5.65 26.02 13.16
C ALA A 703 -7.18 26.00 13.06
N THR A 704 -7.66 25.27 12.05
CA THR A 704 -9.08 24.92 11.90
C THR A 704 -9.28 23.44 12.21
N ILE A 705 -10.12 23.15 13.21
CA ILE A 705 -10.47 21.78 13.61
C ILE A 705 -11.96 21.53 13.34
N VAL A 706 -12.28 20.47 12.61
CA VAL A 706 -13.64 20.07 12.26
C VAL A 706 -13.97 18.76 12.96
N PHE A 707 -14.94 18.79 13.86
CA PHE A 707 -15.49 17.59 14.51
C PHE A 707 -16.74 17.13 13.77
N GLU A 708 -16.74 15.89 13.30
CA GLU A 708 -17.90 15.27 12.68
C GLU A 708 -18.99 15.02 13.73
N THR A 709 -20.09 15.77 13.61
CA THR A 709 -21.28 15.73 14.46
C THR A 709 -21.05 16.21 15.91
N ASN A 710 -20.19 15.55 16.69
CA ASN A 710 -20.00 15.80 18.12
C ASN A 710 -18.52 15.83 18.51
N LEU A 711 -18.23 16.48 19.64
CA LEU A 711 -16.93 16.38 20.32
C LEU A 711 -16.80 15.02 21.03
N PRO A 712 -15.57 14.50 21.25
CA PRO A 712 -15.34 13.28 22.02
C PRO A 712 -15.91 13.39 23.44
N SER A 713 -16.32 12.25 24.02
CA SER A 713 -17.05 12.21 25.30
C SER A 713 -16.16 11.95 26.53
N GLY A 714 -14.96 11.42 26.36
CA GLY A 714 -14.04 11.16 27.47
C GLY A 714 -12.75 10.45 27.06
N PRO A 715 -11.83 10.24 28.01
CA PRO A 715 -10.59 9.51 27.78
C PRO A 715 -10.82 7.99 27.71
N PRO A 716 -10.01 7.26 26.90
CA PRO A 716 -9.96 5.80 26.90
C PRO A 716 -9.19 5.26 28.11
N GLY A 717 -9.18 3.93 28.28
CA GLY A 717 -8.32 3.26 29.27
C GLY A 717 -8.85 3.33 30.71
N LEU A 718 -8.18 2.60 31.60
CA LEU A 718 -8.43 2.52 33.05
C LEU A 718 -7.29 3.18 33.85
N GLY A 719 -6.07 3.18 33.31
CA GLY A 719 -4.91 3.76 33.97
C GLY A 719 -5.07 5.24 34.26
N GLU A 720 -4.86 5.64 35.53
CA GLU A 720 -4.94 7.05 35.98
C GLU A 720 -6.27 7.72 35.58
N LEU A 721 -7.38 6.97 35.56
CA LEU A 721 -8.64 7.42 34.96
C LEU A 721 -9.16 8.75 35.52
N ASP A 722 -9.11 8.94 36.84
CA ASP A 722 -9.57 10.19 37.48
C ASP A 722 -8.73 11.39 36.99
N GLU A 723 -7.40 11.24 36.89
CA GLU A 723 -6.51 12.28 36.37
C GLU A 723 -6.72 12.52 34.87
N GLN A 724 -6.93 11.46 34.09
CA GLN A 724 -7.23 11.56 32.66
C GLN A 724 -8.57 12.26 32.40
N GLU A 725 -9.60 12.00 33.21
CA GLU A 725 -10.90 12.66 33.11
C GLU A 725 -10.81 14.15 33.45
N GLU A 726 -10.05 14.51 34.49
CA GLU A 726 -9.79 15.91 34.83
C GLU A 726 -9.01 16.63 33.70
N ALA A 727 -7.95 16.01 33.18
CA ALA A 727 -7.16 16.56 32.08
C ALA A 727 -7.98 16.69 30.79
N PHE A 728 -8.80 15.70 30.47
CA PHE A 728 -9.71 15.72 29.32
C PHE A 728 -10.73 16.84 29.45
N ALA A 729 -11.35 17.01 30.62
CA ALA A 729 -12.30 18.08 30.88
C ALA A 729 -11.65 19.47 30.76
N ALA A 730 -10.41 19.62 31.23
CA ALA A 730 -9.63 20.84 31.09
C ALA A 730 -9.34 21.17 29.61
N ALA A 731 -8.87 20.20 28.83
CA ALA A 731 -8.64 20.36 27.39
C ALA A 731 -9.94 20.69 26.63
N LEU A 732 -11.05 20.03 26.97
CA LEU A 732 -12.35 20.32 26.40
C LEU A 732 -12.81 21.75 26.72
N ALA A 733 -12.62 22.22 27.96
CA ALA A 733 -12.97 23.57 28.37
C ALA A 733 -12.18 24.66 27.61
N ARG A 734 -10.97 24.36 27.12
CA ARG A 734 -10.22 25.28 26.24
C ARG A 734 -10.88 25.41 24.86
N LEU A 735 -11.49 24.34 24.37
CA LEU A 735 -12.16 24.31 23.06
C LEU A 735 -13.54 24.99 23.06
N ILE A 736 -14.31 24.89 24.16
CA ILE A 736 -15.72 25.34 24.21
C ILE A 736 -16.04 26.34 25.33
N GLY A 737 -15.01 26.78 26.05
CA GLY A 737 -15.12 27.65 27.22
C GLY A 737 -15.50 26.89 28.51
N PRO A 738 -15.28 27.51 29.70
CA PRO A 738 -15.50 26.88 31.00
C PRO A 738 -16.97 26.58 31.32
N GLU A 739 -17.92 27.21 30.61
CA GLU A 739 -19.35 26.92 30.74
C GLU A 739 -19.79 25.69 29.92
N GLY A 740 -18.89 25.07 29.13
CA GLY A 740 -19.20 23.86 28.36
C GLY A 740 -20.24 24.07 27.25
N LYS A 741 -20.38 25.30 26.74
CA LYS A 741 -21.38 25.61 25.70
C LYS A 741 -20.99 24.92 24.40
N LYS A 742 -21.68 23.81 24.09
CA LYS A 742 -21.48 23.07 22.85
C LYS A 742 -21.51 24.03 21.64
N PRO A 743 -20.58 23.89 20.68
CA PRO A 743 -20.63 24.65 19.45
C PRO A 743 -22.00 24.49 18.80
N ARG A 744 -22.56 25.60 18.31
CA ARG A 744 -23.79 25.52 17.52
C ARG A 744 -23.47 24.68 16.28
N ALA A 745 -24.26 23.64 16.04
CA ALA A 745 -24.01 22.69 14.94
C ALA A 745 -23.78 23.42 13.60
N GLY A 746 -22.64 23.14 12.97
CA GLY A 746 -22.22 23.71 11.70
C GLY A 746 -21.76 25.17 11.73
N ALA A 747 -21.70 25.82 12.90
CA ALA A 747 -21.25 27.21 13.03
C ALA A 747 -19.78 27.30 13.47
N LEU A 748 -19.12 28.38 13.08
CA LEU A 748 -17.78 28.73 13.56
C LEU A 748 -17.81 29.00 15.06
N HIS A 749 -16.91 28.34 15.79
CA HIS A 749 -16.61 28.63 17.19
C HIS A 749 -15.15 29.08 17.30
N PRO A 750 -14.87 30.37 17.56
CA PRO A 750 -13.51 30.88 17.71
C PRO A 750 -12.79 30.29 18.92
N VAL A 751 -11.52 29.92 18.75
CA VAL A 751 -10.64 29.41 19.83
C VAL A 751 -9.26 30.00 19.61
N GLY A 752 -8.80 30.89 20.50
CA GLY A 752 -7.57 31.66 20.29
C GLY A 752 -7.55 32.39 18.94
N GLU A 753 -6.49 32.17 18.15
CA GLU A 753 -6.36 32.71 16.79
C GLU A 753 -7.06 31.85 15.72
N GLY A 754 -7.50 30.64 16.07
CA GLY A 754 -8.14 29.69 15.16
C GLY A 754 -9.60 29.45 15.50
N ARG A 755 -10.06 28.24 15.19
CA ARG A 755 -11.49 27.90 15.23
C ARG A 755 -11.75 26.40 15.28
N ILE A 756 -12.88 26.06 15.88
CA ILE A 756 -13.49 24.74 15.76
C ILE A 756 -14.89 24.82 15.14
N ILE A 757 -15.32 23.72 14.52
CA ILE A 757 -16.68 23.54 14.01
C ILE A 757 -17.10 22.11 14.34
N ALA A 758 -18.28 21.94 14.94
CA ALA A 758 -18.88 20.62 15.14
C ALA A 758 -20.14 20.49 14.27
N GLY A 759 -20.22 19.48 13.41
CA GLY A 759 -21.39 19.29 12.53
C GLY A 759 -21.16 18.30 11.40
N GLN A 760 -22.09 18.27 10.45
CA GLN A 760 -21.91 17.47 9.23
C GLN A 760 -20.69 17.97 8.46
N VAL A 761 -19.78 17.05 8.09
CA VAL A 761 -18.45 17.38 7.53
C VAL A 761 -18.55 18.33 6.33
N ASN A 762 -19.56 18.13 5.47
CA ASN A 762 -19.79 18.97 4.29
C ASN A 762 -20.05 20.45 4.63
N ALA A 763 -20.99 20.70 5.52
CA ALA A 763 -21.38 22.03 5.95
C ALA A 763 -20.25 22.66 6.77
N ALA A 764 -19.55 21.86 7.57
CA ALA A 764 -18.43 22.32 8.38
C ALA A 764 -17.24 22.77 7.53
N LEU A 765 -16.81 21.97 6.54
CA LEU A 765 -15.71 22.35 5.65
C LEU A 765 -16.06 23.55 4.77
N ALA A 766 -17.29 23.63 4.27
CA ALA A 766 -17.77 24.79 3.53
C ALA A 766 -17.76 26.06 4.40
N THR A 767 -18.20 25.96 5.65
CA THR A 767 -18.20 27.06 6.63
C THR A 767 -16.78 27.47 7.03
N ALA A 768 -15.86 26.51 7.09
CA ALA A 768 -14.42 26.76 7.30
C ALA A 768 -13.71 27.33 6.07
N GLU A 769 -14.38 27.39 4.92
CA GLU A 769 -13.80 27.76 3.62
C GLU A 769 -12.61 26.85 3.24
N VAL A 770 -12.66 25.57 3.63
CA VAL A 770 -11.66 24.58 3.21
C VAL A 770 -11.84 24.33 1.71
N PRO A 771 -10.80 24.54 0.89
CA PRO A 771 -10.93 24.43 -0.55
C PRO A 771 -10.97 22.96 -1.00
N ARG A 772 -11.78 22.67 -2.02
CA ARG A 772 -11.82 21.37 -2.74
C ARG A 772 -11.49 21.56 -4.22
N GLU A 773 -11.18 20.47 -4.92
CA GLU A 773 -11.10 20.45 -6.38
C GLU A 773 -12.44 20.04 -7.00
N THR A 774 -12.83 20.71 -8.08
CA THR A 774 -14.08 20.42 -8.81
C THR A 774 -13.94 19.33 -9.86
N LEU A 775 -12.73 18.77 -10.06
CA LEU A 775 -12.48 17.67 -10.98
C LEU A 775 -13.40 16.46 -10.71
N ARG A 776 -13.69 16.15 -9.44
CA ARG A 776 -14.62 15.04 -9.10
C ARG A 776 -16.05 15.27 -9.57
N ASP A 777 -16.48 16.52 -9.70
CA ASP A 777 -17.80 16.86 -10.25
C ASP A 777 -17.90 16.42 -11.73
N GLN A 778 -16.76 16.41 -12.45
CA GLN A 778 -16.60 15.93 -13.83
C GLN A 778 -16.23 14.44 -13.92
N LYS A 779 -16.39 13.67 -12.83
CA LYS A 779 -16.00 12.24 -12.75
C LYS A 779 -14.51 11.98 -12.97
N LEU A 780 -13.67 12.99 -12.77
CA LEU A 780 -12.22 12.85 -12.78
C LEU A 780 -11.71 12.55 -11.37
N THR A 781 -10.94 11.48 -11.23
CA THR A 781 -10.21 11.18 -10.00
C THR A 781 -8.77 11.65 -10.15
N PHE A 782 -8.20 12.19 -9.08
CA PHE A 782 -6.86 12.75 -9.14
C PHE A 782 -6.10 12.60 -7.83
N VAL A 783 -4.79 12.68 -7.93
CA VAL A 783 -3.88 13.07 -6.83
C VAL A 783 -3.07 14.28 -7.25
N ARG A 784 -2.63 15.08 -6.28
CA ARG A 784 -1.95 16.35 -6.52
C ARG A 784 -0.63 16.39 -5.77
N ARG A 785 0.41 16.85 -6.47
CA ARG A 785 1.72 17.14 -5.89
C ARG A 785 2.08 18.60 -6.09
N LYS A 786 2.72 19.17 -5.09
CA LYS A 786 3.30 20.49 -5.12
C LYS A 786 4.72 20.38 -5.62
N VAL A 787 5.03 21.17 -6.64
CA VAL A 787 6.36 21.27 -7.25
C VAL A 787 6.80 22.72 -7.29
N ASP A 788 8.06 22.96 -7.64
CA ASP A 788 8.57 24.31 -7.78
C ASP A 788 7.77 25.11 -8.82
N GLY A 789 7.13 26.18 -8.35
CA GLY A 789 6.35 27.08 -9.18
C GLY A 789 4.93 26.59 -9.50
N GLY A 790 4.43 25.48 -8.98
CA GLY A 790 3.06 25.05 -9.27
C GLY A 790 2.61 23.75 -8.65
N SER A 791 1.65 23.10 -9.31
CA SER A 791 1.11 21.79 -8.92
C SER A 791 1.08 20.85 -10.12
N VAL A 792 1.33 19.57 -9.87
CA VAL A 792 1.18 18.49 -10.83
C VAL A 792 0.01 17.61 -10.39
N TYR A 793 -0.81 17.20 -11.34
CA TYR A 793 -1.96 16.33 -11.13
C TYR A 793 -1.76 15.05 -11.93
N PHE A 794 -1.93 13.89 -11.29
CA PHE A 794 -2.23 12.64 -12.00
C PHE A 794 -3.75 12.50 -12.01
N ILE A 795 -4.34 12.36 -13.20
CA ILE A 795 -5.80 12.38 -13.41
C ILE A 795 -6.20 11.12 -14.16
N ARG A 796 -7.30 10.48 -13.73
CA ARG A 796 -7.99 9.41 -14.46
C ARG A 796 -9.46 9.78 -14.71
N ASN A 797 -9.95 9.47 -15.90
CA ASN A 797 -11.39 9.51 -16.18
C ASN A 797 -12.08 8.27 -15.59
N ASP A 798 -12.81 8.44 -14.47
CA ASP A 798 -13.62 7.38 -13.86
C ASP A 798 -15.09 7.41 -14.36
N GLY A 799 -15.40 8.27 -15.32
CA GLY A 799 -16.69 8.29 -16.01
C GLY A 799 -16.86 7.10 -16.96
N ASP A 800 -18.11 6.83 -17.33
CA ASP A 800 -18.49 5.80 -18.30
C ASP A 800 -18.50 6.32 -19.75
N GLN A 801 -18.23 7.60 -19.95
CA GLN A 801 -18.20 8.29 -21.24
C GLN A 801 -16.87 9.02 -21.45
N ALA A 802 -16.52 9.26 -22.72
CA ALA A 802 -15.41 10.12 -23.08
C ALA A 802 -15.64 11.54 -22.56
N LEU A 803 -14.62 12.10 -21.90
CA LEU A 803 -14.61 13.49 -21.47
C LEU A 803 -14.04 14.35 -22.59
N GLN A 804 -14.81 15.30 -23.13
CA GLN A 804 -14.37 16.29 -24.12
C GLN A 804 -14.78 17.69 -23.68
N GLU A 805 -14.14 18.19 -22.61
CA GLU A 805 -14.47 19.48 -22.00
C GLU A 805 -13.28 20.06 -21.21
N PRO A 806 -13.33 21.35 -20.80
CA PRO A 806 -12.30 21.94 -19.95
C PRO A 806 -12.30 21.33 -18.54
N ALA A 807 -11.15 20.91 -18.05
CA ALA A 807 -10.98 20.42 -16.68
C ALA A 807 -10.88 21.59 -15.69
N VAL A 808 -11.89 21.73 -14.82
CA VAL A 808 -12.01 22.87 -13.92
C VAL A 808 -11.10 22.70 -12.71
N LEU A 809 -9.86 23.19 -12.82
CA LEU A 809 -8.90 23.27 -11.73
C LEU A 809 -9.23 24.42 -10.77
N ARG A 810 -9.14 24.18 -9.46
CA ARG A 810 -9.35 25.19 -8.39
C ARG A 810 -8.49 26.44 -8.55
N LYS A 811 -7.22 26.27 -8.93
CA LYS A 811 -6.30 27.38 -9.25
C LYS A 811 -6.17 27.48 -10.77
N GLY A 812 -7.04 28.26 -11.40
CA GLY A 812 -7.09 28.40 -12.86
C GLY A 812 -5.98 29.28 -13.48
N SER A 813 -5.63 28.95 -14.73
CA SER A 813 -5.00 29.80 -15.76
C SER A 813 -3.52 30.19 -15.65
N GLY A 814 -2.66 29.27 -15.21
CA GLY A 814 -1.23 29.31 -15.55
C GLY A 814 -0.93 28.65 -16.90
N LEU A 815 0.35 28.49 -17.24
CA LEU A 815 0.74 27.56 -18.29
C LEU A 815 0.44 26.15 -17.79
N VAL A 816 -0.48 25.44 -18.46
CA VAL A 816 -0.74 24.02 -18.19
C VAL A 816 -0.09 23.18 -19.28
N VAL A 817 0.83 22.31 -18.89
CA VAL A 817 1.40 21.28 -19.77
C VAL A 817 0.66 19.98 -19.48
N ARG A 818 0.15 19.35 -20.53
CA ARG A 818 -0.37 18.00 -20.48
C ARG A 818 0.72 17.03 -20.91
N LEU A 819 0.90 15.98 -20.12
CA LEU A 819 1.77 14.87 -20.42
C LEU A 819 0.96 13.58 -20.43
N ASP A 820 1.20 12.75 -21.44
CA ASP A 820 0.61 11.43 -21.56
C ASP A 820 1.67 10.39 -21.18
N PRO A 821 1.56 9.78 -19.98
CA PRO A 821 2.53 8.77 -19.54
C PRO A 821 2.50 7.49 -20.37
N LEU A 822 1.43 7.21 -21.12
CA LEU A 822 1.34 6.02 -21.96
C LEU A 822 2.24 6.17 -23.19
N THR A 823 2.16 7.31 -23.88
CA THR A 823 2.87 7.54 -25.15
C THR A 823 4.13 8.39 -25.02
N GLY A 824 4.36 9.02 -23.86
CA GLY A 824 5.44 9.98 -23.65
C GLY A 824 5.19 11.35 -24.30
N ARG A 825 4.05 11.56 -24.98
CA ARG A 825 3.70 12.83 -25.61
C ARG A 825 3.50 13.91 -24.55
N GLN A 826 3.92 15.12 -24.87
CA GLN A 826 3.67 16.30 -24.05
C GLN A 826 3.31 17.50 -24.92
N GLY A 827 2.53 18.41 -24.36
CA GLY A 827 2.17 19.65 -25.03
C GLY A 827 1.43 20.60 -24.13
N ARG A 828 1.45 21.89 -24.48
CA ARG A 828 0.65 22.90 -23.78
C ARG A 828 -0.83 22.62 -24.00
N ALA A 829 -1.58 22.38 -22.93
CA ALA A 829 -3.02 22.15 -23.01
C ALA A 829 -3.72 23.37 -23.65
N PHE A 830 -4.75 23.12 -24.46
CA PHE A 830 -5.54 24.21 -25.05
C PHE A 830 -6.36 24.89 -23.94
N PRO A 831 -6.19 26.20 -23.69
CA PRO A 831 -6.98 26.89 -22.67
C PRO A 831 -8.36 27.23 -23.23
N LEU A 832 -9.42 26.67 -22.64
CA LEU A 832 -10.80 27.04 -22.93
C LEU A 832 -11.46 27.54 -21.64
N ARG A 833 -11.96 28.78 -21.66
CA ARG A 833 -12.54 29.46 -20.49
C ARG A 833 -11.61 29.50 -19.26
N GLY A 834 -10.29 29.57 -19.49
CA GLY A 834 -9.27 29.62 -18.43
C GLY A 834 -8.82 28.26 -17.88
N HIS A 835 -9.36 27.16 -18.42
CA HIS A 835 -9.10 25.79 -17.97
C HIS A 835 -8.52 24.92 -19.11
N PRO A 836 -7.68 23.92 -18.79
CA PRO A 836 -7.11 23.03 -19.81
C PRO A 836 -8.18 22.11 -20.40
N TRP A 837 -8.27 22.06 -21.73
CA TRP A 837 -9.09 21.08 -22.44
C TRP A 837 -8.55 19.66 -22.24
N LEU A 838 -9.42 18.73 -21.88
CA LEU A 838 -9.16 17.29 -21.83
C LEU A 838 -10.06 16.54 -22.81
N ASP A 839 -9.51 15.48 -23.39
CA ASP A 839 -10.17 14.55 -24.30
C ASP A 839 -9.92 13.11 -23.85
N LEU A 840 -10.29 12.75 -22.62
CA LEU A 840 -9.96 11.47 -21.99
C LEU A 840 -11.07 10.42 -22.18
N GLU A 841 -10.70 9.25 -22.65
CA GLU A 841 -11.59 8.08 -22.73
C GLU A 841 -11.80 7.44 -21.34
N PRO A 842 -12.86 6.64 -21.11
CA PRO A 842 -13.06 5.94 -19.84
C PRO A 842 -11.83 5.12 -19.43
N GLY A 843 -11.34 5.34 -18.20
CA GLY A 843 -10.13 4.70 -17.67
C GLY A 843 -8.80 5.29 -18.16
N GLU A 844 -8.82 6.26 -19.07
CA GLU A 844 -7.62 6.93 -19.55
C GLU A 844 -7.06 7.89 -18.49
N THR A 845 -5.74 8.00 -18.47
CA THR A 845 -4.98 8.79 -17.50
C THR A 845 -4.12 9.84 -18.19
N CYS A 846 -3.97 11.00 -17.55
CA CYS A 846 -2.97 11.99 -17.97
C CYS A 846 -2.35 12.70 -16.77
N ILE A 847 -1.26 13.41 -17.04
CA ILE A 847 -0.60 14.28 -16.07
C ILE A 847 -0.79 15.73 -16.51
N LEU A 848 -1.24 16.59 -15.60
CA LEU A 848 -1.31 18.03 -15.81
C LEU A 848 -0.34 18.75 -14.90
N ALA A 849 0.67 19.40 -15.48
CA ALA A 849 1.55 20.32 -14.77
C ALA A 849 1.00 21.76 -14.90
N ALA A 850 0.38 22.26 -13.83
CA ALA A 850 -0.15 23.62 -13.73
C ALA A 850 0.90 24.54 -13.09
N LEU A 851 1.64 25.25 -13.94
CA LEU A 851 2.85 25.98 -13.55
C LEU A 851 2.67 27.50 -13.61
N SER A 852 3.29 28.19 -12.66
CA SER A 852 3.48 29.62 -12.68
C SER A 852 4.56 29.96 -13.71
N TRP A 853 4.27 30.92 -14.59
CA TRP A 853 5.22 31.31 -15.62
C TRP A 853 6.44 32.02 -15.01
N LYS A 854 7.64 31.47 -15.24
CA LYS A 854 8.91 32.15 -14.92
C LYS A 854 9.37 32.99 -16.11
N ARG A 855 9.78 34.24 -15.84
CA ARG A 855 10.22 35.21 -16.87
C ARG A 855 11.42 34.75 -17.70
N ASP A 856 12.27 33.93 -17.08
CA ASP A 856 13.52 33.42 -17.65
C ASP A 856 13.44 31.92 -18.06
N GLY A 857 12.25 31.30 -17.98
CA GLY A 857 12.01 29.93 -18.49
C GLY A 857 11.73 29.91 -20.01
N PRO A 858 11.52 28.72 -20.63
CA PRO A 858 11.13 28.64 -22.03
C PRO A 858 9.89 29.51 -22.25
N ARG A 859 9.88 30.25 -23.36
CA ARG A 859 8.73 31.09 -23.64
C ARG A 859 7.57 30.15 -23.91
N GLN A 860 6.37 30.53 -23.47
CA GLN A 860 5.16 29.72 -23.64
C GLN A 860 4.92 29.27 -25.10
N ARG A 861 5.47 29.99 -26.08
CA ARG A 861 5.42 29.71 -27.53
C ARG A 861 6.39 28.62 -28.00
N ASP A 862 7.40 28.30 -27.19
CA ASP A 862 8.44 27.32 -27.51
C ASP A 862 7.96 25.87 -27.20
N ILE A 863 6.84 25.71 -26.46
CA ILE A 863 6.16 24.43 -26.20
C ILE A 863 5.04 24.22 -27.23
N ARG A 864 5.06 23.09 -27.97
CA ARG A 864 4.01 22.72 -28.94
C ARG A 864 2.66 22.61 -28.23
N MET A 865 1.60 23.08 -28.88
CA MET A 865 0.24 22.93 -28.37
C MET A 865 -0.17 21.45 -28.39
N TRP A 866 -0.91 21.02 -27.36
CA TRP A 866 -1.50 19.69 -27.33
C TRP A 866 -2.46 19.53 -28.50
N GLU A 867 -2.25 18.50 -29.31
CA GLU A 867 -3.11 18.14 -30.43
C GLU A 867 -4.07 17.05 -29.97
N GLY A 868 -5.34 17.44 -29.79
CA GLY A 868 -6.40 16.54 -29.34
C GLY A 868 -6.87 15.56 -30.41
N ARG A 869 -7.73 14.63 -29.99
CA ARG A 869 -8.35 13.56 -30.78
C ARG A 869 -9.76 13.93 -31.25
N ILE A 870 -9.94 15.15 -31.75
CA ILE A 870 -11.26 15.65 -32.14
C ILE A 870 -11.50 15.28 -33.60
N PRO A 871 -12.48 14.43 -33.95
CA PRO A 871 -12.70 14.01 -35.33
C PRO A 871 -12.95 15.21 -36.27
N ALA A 872 -12.26 15.23 -37.41
CA ALA A 872 -12.41 16.22 -38.48
C ALA A 872 -13.04 15.64 -39.76
N GLY A 873 -13.46 14.38 -39.71
CA GLY A 873 -14.11 13.64 -40.79
C GLY A 873 -14.47 12.23 -40.34
N ASP A 874 -15.05 11.44 -41.25
CA ASP A 874 -15.47 10.07 -40.96
C ASP A 874 -14.27 9.12 -40.80
N ALA A 875 -14.42 8.14 -39.90
CA ALA A 875 -13.46 7.05 -39.75
C ALA A 875 -13.45 6.16 -41.00
N GLN A 876 -12.27 5.94 -41.57
CA GLN A 876 -12.09 5.14 -42.78
C GLN A 876 -11.56 3.74 -42.41
N PRO A 877 -12.31 2.65 -42.68
CA PRO A 877 -11.87 1.30 -42.34
C PRO A 877 -10.78 0.80 -43.28
N LEU A 878 -9.77 0.12 -42.72
CA LEU A 878 -8.74 -0.59 -43.48
C LEU A 878 -9.24 -1.99 -43.85
N THR A 879 -9.87 -2.11 -45.02
CA THR A 879 -10.53 -3.35 -45.48
C THR A 879 -9.65 -4.25 -46.34
N GLY A 880 -8.41 -3.86 -46.64
CA GLY A 880 -7.47 -4.64 -47.44
C GLY A 880 -6.99 -5.93 -46.74
N PRO A 881 -6.29 -6.82 -47.48
CA PRO A 881 -5.73 -8.04 -46.90
C PRO A 881 -4.62 -7.74 -45.88
N TRP A 882 -4.48 -8.63 -44.91
CA TRP A 882 -3.43 -8.60 -43.89
C TRP A 882 -2.58 -9.86 -43.97
N SER A 883 -1.26 -9.71 -44.05
CA SER A 883 -0.31 -10.82 -43.92
C SER A 883 -0.01 -11.07 -42.44
N LEU A 884 -0.10 -12.32 -42.00
CA LEU A 884 0.14 -12.79 -40.64
C LEU A 884 1.41 -13.64 -40.60
N GLU A 885 2.30 -13.33 -39.68
CA GLU A 885 3.52 -14.09 -39.39
C GLU A 885 3.61 -14.41 -37.89
N PHE A 886 3.69 -15.69 -37.53
CA PHE A 886 3.84 -16.14 -36.14
C PHE A 886 5.32 -16.08 -35.72
N ILE A 887 5.71 -15.03 -35.00
CA ILE A 887 7.13 -14.67 -34.79
C ILE A 887 7.72 -15.25 -33.50
N SER A 888 6.93 -15.42 -32.45
CA SER A 888 7.35 -15.99 -31.16
C SER A 888 6.24 -16.85 -30.57
N GLY A 889 6.57 -17.83 -29.72
CA GLY A 889 5.60 -18.82 -29.20
C GLY A 889 5.91 -20.23 -29.71
N GLY A 890 5.23 -21.23 -29.16
CA GLY A 890 5.52 -22.64 -29.46
C GLY A 890 4.63 -23.60 -28.66
N PRO A 891 4.92 -24.91 -28.62
CA PRO A 891 6.12 -25.58 -29.17
C PRO A 891 6.14 -25.63 -30.71
N GLU A 892 4.98 -25.64 -31.34
CA GLU A 892 4.83 -25.50 -32.80
C GLU A 892 4.19 -24.17 -33.14
N ARG A 893 4.62 -23.56 -34.24
CA ARG A 893 4.05 -22.31 -34.75
C ARG A 893 3.07 -22.62 -35.88
N PRO A 894 1.87 -22.00 -35.87
CA PRO A 894 0.99 -22.03 -37.03
C PRO A 894 1.69 -21.47 -38.28
N ASN A 895 1.20 -21.83 -39.45
CA ASN A 895 1.74 -21.31 -40.70
C ASN A 895 1.36 -19.83 -40.87
N SER A 896 2.24 -19.05 -41.51
CA SER A 896 1.88 -17.71 -41.97
C SER A 896 0.67 -17.76 -42.90
N ALA A 897 -0.18 -16.74 -42.83
CA ALA A 897 -1.43 -16.68 -43.57
C ALA A 897 -1.69 -15.27 -44.12
N GLU A 898 -2.62 -15.16 -45.07
CA GLU A 898 -3.23 -13.90 -45.45
C GLU A 898 -4.71 -13.94 -45.05
N ILE A 899 -5.22 -12.92 -44.38
CA ILE A 899 -6.60 -12.88 -43.92
C ILE A 899 -7.32 -11.61 -44.37
N GLN A 900 -8.61 -11.78 -44.65
CA GLN A 900 -9.58 -10.72 -44.94
C GLN A 900 -10.99 -11.33 -44.79
N PRO A 901 -11.82 -10.92 -43.80
CA PRO A 901 -11.58 -9.87 -42.80
C PRO A 901 -10.59 -10.28 -41.70
N LEU A 902 -10.24 -9.32 -40.84
CA LEU A 902 -9.59 -9.60 -39.55
C LEU A 902 -10.52 -10.45 -38.67
N GLN A 903 -9.93 -11.38 -37.92
CA GLN A 903 -10.65 -12.33 -37.06
C GLN A 903 -9.73 -12.87 -35.96
N SER A 904 -10.28 -13.59 -34.99
CA SER A 904 -9.49 -14.24 -33.94
C SER A 904 -8.60 -15.35 -34.52
N TRP A 905 -7.39 -15.52 -33.97
CA TRP A 905 -6.48 -16.62 -34.32
C TRP A 905 -7.15 -17.99 -34.11
N THR A 906 -8.02 -18.08 -33.10
CA THR A 906 -8.74 -19.31 -32.75
C THR A 906 -9.73 -19.77 -33.83
N GLU A 907 -10.02 -18.90 -34.80
CA GLU A 907 -10.92 -19.16 -35.94
C GLU A 907 -10.14 -19.38 -37.24
N LEU A 908 -8.80 -19.37 -37.20
CA LEU A 908 -7.98 -19.66 -38.37
C LEU A 908 -8.09 -21.15 -38.75
N PRO A 909 -7.95 -21.49 -40.05
CA PRO A 909 -8.02 -22.89 -40.49
C PRO A 909 -6.91 -23.81 -39.94
N ASP A 910 -5.79 -23.24 -39.48
CA ASP A 910 -4.70 -24.01 -38.86
C ASP A 910 -5.09 -24.36 -37.42
N GLU A 911 -5.37 -25.64 -37.15
CA GLU A 911 -5.82 -26.14 -35.84
C GLU A 911 -4.87 -25.78 -34.69
N ARG A 912 -3.58 -25.55 -34.98
CA ARG A 912 -2.58 -25.14 -33.98
C ARG A 912 -2.83 -23.72 -33.46
N ALA A 913 -3.49 -22.86 -34.24
CA ALA A 913 -3.73 -21.47 -33.88
C ALA A 913 -4.67 -21.32 -32.67
N ALA A 914 -5.61 -22.25 -32.46
CA ALA A 914 -6.50 -22.24 -31.30
C ALA A 914 -5.78 -22.51 -29.97
N ALA A 915 -4.65 -23.22 -30.01
CA ALA A 915 -3.81 -23.53 -28.84
C ALA A 915 -2.60 -22.59 -28.71
N PHE A 916 -2.42 -21.64 -29.64
CA PHE A 916 -1.24 -20.81 -29.71
C PHE A 916 -1.25 -19.70 -28.64
N SER A 917 -0.08 -19.51 -28.02
CA SER A 917 0.22 -18.36 -27.19
C SER A 917 1.59 -17.81 -27.56
N GLY A 918 1.68 -16.51 -27.82
CA GLY A 918 2.88 -15.86 -28.34
C GLY A 918 2.56 -14.56 -29.08
N THR A 919 3.46 -14.15 -29.99
CA THR A 919 3.33 -12.89 -30.75
C THR A 919 3.16 -13.17 -32.24
N VAL A 920 2.22 -12.46 -32.87
CA VAL A 920 1.93 -12.50 -34.31
C VAL A 920 2.09 -11.10 -34.92
N ARG A 921 2.86 -11.01 -36.01
CA ARG A 921 3.01 -9.78 -36.79
C ARG A 921 1.97 -9.75 -37.90
N TYR A 922 1.20 -8.68 -37.93
CA TYR A 922 0.29 -8.29 -38.99
C TYR A 922 0.95 -7.25 -39.88
N THR A 923 0.86 -7.39 -41.20
CA THR A 923 1.32 -6.38 -42.16
C THR A 923 0.22 -6.05 -43.16
N THR A 924 -0.04 -4.76 -43.37
CA THR A 924 -0.92 -4.27 -44.43
C THR A 924 -0.39 -2.96 -45.03
N HIS A 925 -1.07 -2.46 -46.06
CA HIS A 925 -0.78 -1.18 -46.68
C HIS A 925 -1.95 -0.23 -46.51
N LEU A 926 -1.67 1.03 -46.15
CA LEU A 926 -2.68 2.06 -46.18
C LEU A 926 -2.95 2.45 -47.64
N GLY A 927 -4.22 2.65 -47.98
CA GLY A 927 -4.61 3.26 -49.25
C GLY A 927 -4.07 4.69 -49.38
N PRO A 928 -4.36 5.40 -50.49
CA PRO A 928 -4.01 6.82 -50.60
C PRO A 928 -4.62 7.59 -49.43
N VAL A 929 -3.78 7.98 -48.47
CA VAL A 929 -4.18 8.89 -47.41
C VAL A 929 -4.02 10.26 -48.03
N ALA A 930 -5.13 10.95 -48.28
CA ALA A 930 -5.06 12.35 -48.64
C ALA A 930 -4.44 13.07 -47.43
N VAL A 931 -3.11 13.20 -47.41
CA VAL A 931 -2.41 14.08 -46.50
C VAL A 931 -2.99 15.45 -46.82
N THR A 932 -4.01 15.85 -46.08
CA THR A 932 -4.75 17.07 -46.40
C THR A 932 -3.71 18.19 -46.42
N ARG A 933 -3.90 19.15 -47.33
CA ARG A 933 -2.97 20.23 -47.72
C ARG A 933 -2.40 21.08 -46.57
N PHE A 934 -2.70 20.74 -45.31
CA PHE A 934 -2.38 21.44 -44.08
C PHE A 934 -1.67 20.59 -43.01
N GLY A 935 -1.25 19.34 -43.28
CA GLY A 935 -0.47 18.55 -42.31
C GLY A 935 -1.27 18.13 -41.06
N GLN A 936 -2.52 17.72 -41.25
CA GLN A 936 -3.38 17.24 -40.14
C GLN A 936 -2.95 15.82 -39.71
N PRO A 937 -2.82 15.56 -38.39
CA PRO A 937 -2.53 14.22 -37.90
C PRO A 937 -3.76 13.31 -38.05
N MET A 938 -3.52 12.00 -38.12
CA MET A 938 -4.57 10.97 -38.21
C MET A 938 -4.63 10.20 -36.90
N LEU A 939 -5.82 9.80 -36.47
CA LEU A 939 -6.00 8.81 -35.40
C LEU A 939 -6.10 7.42 -36.03
N LEU A 940 -5.16 6.53 -35.69
CA LEU A 940 -5.25 5.10 -35.98
C LEU A 940 -5.95 4.42 -34.82
N ASP A 941 -7.08 3.78 -35.07
CA ASP A 941 -7.81 2.96 -34.10
C ASP A 941 -7.71 1.49 -34.53
N LEU A 942 -7.15 0.63 -33.69
CA LEU A 942 -7.02 -0.80 -33.98
C LEU A 942 -8.30 -1.61 -33.72
N GLY A 943 -9.32 -1.00 -33.09
CA GLY A 943 -10.52 -1.69 -32.67
C GLY A 943 -10.24 -2.72 -31.59
N ALA A 944 -10.75 -3.94 -31.74
CA ALA A 944 -10.54 -5.03 -30.80
C ALA A 944 -9.15 -5.68 -30.98
N VAL A 945 -8.35 -5.66 -29.91
CA VAL A 945 -7.02 -6.28 -29.79
C VAL A 945 -7.02 -7.23 -28.60
N HIS A 946 -6.52 -8.45 -28.80
CA HIS A 946 -6.39 -9.48 -27.78
C HIS A 946 -4.93 -9.99 -27.71
N GLU A 947 -4.07 -9.46 -26.83
CA GLU A 947 -4.37 -8.48 -25.76
C GLU A 947 -3.51 -7.20 -25.83
N THR A 948 -2.38 -7.22 -26.53
CA THR A 948 -1.45 -6.08 -26.60
C THR A 948 -0.91 -5.92 -28.01
N ALA A 949 -0.64 -4.70 -28.46
CA ALA A 949 -0.22 -4.42 -29.84
C ALA A 949 0.92 -3.39 -29.94
N ALA A 950 2.04 -3.75 -30.56
CA ALA A 950 3.07 -2.81 -30.97
C ALA A 950 2.84 -2.36 -32.43
N VAL A 951 2.76 -1.05 -32.65
CA VAL A 951 2.46 -0.43 -33.95
C VAL A 951 3.73 0.14 -34.57
N THR A 952 4.00 -0.25 -35.82
CA THR A 952 5.11 0.27 -36.62
C THR A 952 4.57 0.78 -37.96
N LEU A 953 4.91 2.03 -38.31
CA LEU A 953 4.52 2.65 -39.58
C LEU A 953 5.78 2.96 -40.37
N ASN A 954 5.86 2.47 -41.62
CA ASN A 954 6.99 2.72 -42.52
C ASN A 954 8.36 2.34 -41.91
N GLY A 955 8.40 1.32 -41.04
CA GLY A 955 9.62 0.88 -40.33
C GLY A 955 9.97 1.68 -39.08
N LYS A 956 9.17 2.70 -38.72
CA LYS A 956 9.30 3.47 -37.48
C LYS A 956 8.33 2.94 -36.43
N HIS A 957 8.82 2.56 -35.25
CA HIS A 957 7.97 2.25 -34.10
C HIS A 957 7.18 3.49 -33.69
N ILE A 958 5.86 3.34 -33.53
CA ILE A 958 4.94 4.43 -33.21
C ILE A 958 4.49 4.38 -31.75
N ALA A 959 4.00 3.23 -31.29
CA ALA A 959 3.59 3.00 -29.90
C ALA A 959 3.40 1.50 -29.61
N THR A 960 3.45 1.16 -28.33
CA THR A 960 2.95 -0.12 -27.81
C THR A 960 1.68 0.13 -27.01
N LEU A 961 0.57 -0.44 -27.48
CA LEU A 961 -0.78 -0.28 -26.94
C LEU A 961 -1.14 -1.53 -26.15
N PHE A 962 -1.08 -1.43 -24.82
CA PHE A 962 -1.32 -2.56 -23.91
C PHE A 962 -2.59 -2.42 -23.06
N ALA A 963 -3.35 -1.34 -23.26
CA ALA A 963 -4.62 -1.08 -22.60
C ALA A 963 -5.59 -0.40 -23.57
N PRO A 964 -6.91 -0.69 -23.48
CA PRO A 964 -7.90 0.02 -24.27
C PRO A 964 -8.04 1.48 -23.80
N PRO A 965 -8.46 2.38 -24.71
CA PRO A 965 -8.68 2.15 -26.14
C PRO A 965 -7.37 1.97 -26.92
N TYR A 966 -7.37 1.03 -27.88
CA TYR A 966 -6.18 0.68 -28.69
C TYR A 966 -6.01 1.64 -29.88
N HIS A 967 -5.79 2.91 -29.59
CA HIS A 967 -5.60 3.93 -30.60
C HIS A 967 -4.29 4.72 -30.43
N VAL A 968 -3.80 5.30 -31.51
CA VAL A 968 -2.60 6.15 -31.50
C VAL A 968 -2.67 7.24 -32.55
N MET A 969 -2.13 8.40 -32.22
CA MET A 969 -1.97 9.51 -33.17
C MET A 969 -0.81 9.22 -34.13
N LEU A 970 -1.08 9.28 -35.42
CA LEU A 970 -0.09 9.29 -36.49
C LEU A 970 0.20 10.73 -36.89
N ASP A 971 1.42 11.18 -36.63
CA ASP A 971 1.84 12.51 -37.07
C ASP A 971 1.85 12.59 -38.60
N ALA A 972 1.44 13.74 -39.15
CA ALA A 972 1.40 13.96 -40.59
C ALA A 972 2.77 13.77 -41.27
N GLN A 973 3.87 14.00 -40.54
CA GLN A 973 5.24 13.83 -41.03
C GLN A 973 5.66 12.36 -41.21
N ASP A 974 4.99 11.42 -40.53
CA ASP A 974 5.28 9.99 -40.60
C ASP A 974 4.50 9.30 -41.73
N LEU A 975 3.53 10.00 -42.31
CA LEU A 975 2.66 9.54 -43.39
C LEU A 975 3.19 9.99 -44.75
N LYS A 976 3.18 9.06 -45.71
CA LYS A 976 3.40 9.30 -47.14
C LYS A 976 2.06 9.47 -47.85
N ASP A 977 2.03 10.15 -48.99
CA ASP A 977 0.82 10.28 -49.83
C ASP A 977 0.30 8.91 -50.32
N SER A 978 1.20 7.94 -50.50
CA SER A 978 0.87 6.56 -50.87
C SER A 978 1.97 5.59 -50.43
N GLY A 979 1.66 4.29 -50.40
CA GLY A 979 2.62 3.23 -50.10
C GLY A 979 3.06 3.19 -48.63
N ASN A 980 2.18 3.63 -47.71
CA ASN A 980 2.44 3.44 -46.29
C ASN A 980 2.29 1.96 -45.93
N THR A 981 3.27 1.41 -45.22
CA THR A 981 3.20 0.06 -44.66
C THR A 981 2.93 0.14 -43.18
N LEU A 982 1.85 -0.49 -42.74
CA LEU A 982 1.48 -0.61 -41.33
C LEU A 982 1.78 -2.03 -40.87
N GLN A 983 2.54 -2.14 -39.79
CA GLN A 983 2.80 -3.39 -39.08
C GLN A 983 2.25 -3.30 -37.67
N VAL A 984 1.60 -4.38 -37.22
CA VAL A 984 1.05 -4.50 -35.86
C VAL A 984 1.48 -5.84 -35.29
N GLU A 985 2.31 -5.86 -34.25
CA GLU A 985 2.70 -7.08 -33.54
C GLU A 985 1.79 -7.27 -32.34
N VAL A 986 1.01 -8.35 -32.34
CA VAL A 986 0.03 -8.63 -31.28
C VAL A 986 0.47 -9.80 -30.43
N ALA A 987 0.49 -9.63 -29.11
CA ALA A 987 0.72 -10.71 -28.14
C ALA A 987 -0.54 -11.01 -27.33
N ASN A 988 -0.88 -12.30 -27.21
CA ASN A 988 -2.07 -12.78 -26.48
C ASN A 988 -1.73 -13.30 -25.07
N LEU A 989 -2.70 -13.95 -24.42
CA LEU A 989 -2.55 -14.62 -23.12
C LEU A 989 -1.90 -16.01 -23.26
N MET A 990 -1.28 -16.49 -22.17
CA MET A 990 -0.82 -17.88 -22.04
C MET A 990 -1.99 -18.90 -21.96
N ALA A 991 -3.20 -18.43 -21.69
CA ALA A 991 -4.36 -19.23 -21.37
C ALA A 991 -4.66 -20.34 -22.39
N ASN A 992 -4.58 -20.04 -23.70
CA ASN A 992 -4.89 -21.00 -24.76
C ASN A 992 -3.90 -22.17 -24.75
N ARG A 993 -2.59 -21.87 -24.64
CA ARG A 993 -1.56 -22.90 -24.58
C ARG A 993 -1.59 -23.69 -23.28
N ILE A 994 -1.84 -23.06 -22.12
CA ILE A 994 -1.98 -23.78 -20.85
C ILE A 994 -3.17 -24.74 -20.88
N ALA A 995 -4.32 -24.29 -21.39
CA ALA A 995 -5.50 -25.13 -21.51
C ALA A 995 -5.25 -26.34 -22.45
N ALA A 996 -4.57 -26.11 -23.58
CA ALA A 996 -4.18 -27.18 -24.50
C ALA A 996 -3.17 -28.17 -23.87
N LEU A 997 -2.18 -27.65 -23.13
CA LEU A 997 -1.19 -28.45 -22.41
C LEU A 997 -1.88 -29.38 -21.42
N GLU A 998 -2.76 -28.87 -20.55
CA GLU A 998 -3.48 -29.72 -19.60
C GLU A 998 -4.42 -30.72 -20.29
N ARG A 999 -5.07 -30.34 -21.40
CA ARG A 999 -5.94 -31.25 -22.17
C ARG A 999 -5.17 -32.40 -22.82
N SER A 1000 -3.90 -32.20 -23.15
CA SER A 1000 -3.02 -33.28 -23.64
C SER A 1000 -2.65 -34.31 -22.56
N GLY A 1001 -2.95 -34.02 -21.29
CA GLY A 1001 -2.57 -34.83 -20.13
C GLY A 1001 -1.32 -34.33 -19.42
N ASP A 1002 -0.66 -33.30 -19.94
CA ASP A 1002 0.53 -32.71 -19.35
C ASP A 1002 0.16 -31.69 -18.25
N ALA A 1003 0.43 -32.07 -16.99
CA ALA A 1003 0.30 -31.21 -15.81
C ALA A 1003 1.67 -30.92 -15.16
N SER A 1004 2.76 -31.00 -15.92
CA SER A 1004 4.15 -30.88 -15.44
C SER A 1004 4.48 -29.54 -14.76
N TRP A 1005 3.65 -28.52 -14.98
CA TRP A 1005 3.78 -27.21 -14.35
C TRP A 1005 3.26 -27.17 -12.91
N LYS A 1006 2.54 -28.20 -12.43
CA LYS A 1006 2.07 -28.32 -11.04
C LYS A 1006 3.05 -29.13 -10.19
N LYS A 1007 4.24 -28.59 -9.95
CA LYS A 1007 5.37 -29.33 -9.35
C LYS A 1007 6.00 -28.66 -8.14
N PHE A 1008 5.23 -27.87 -7.40
CA PHE A 1008 5.73 -27.07 -6.29
C PHE A 1008 5.49 -27.75 -4.93
N TYR A 1009 6.44 -27.58 -4.01
CA TYR A 1009 6.24 -27.93 -2.60
C TYR A 1009 5.23 -27.00 -1.93
N ASN A 1010 4.74 -27.38 -0.75
CA ASN A 1010 3.86 -26.58 0.10
C ASN A 1010 2.48 -26.23 -0.51
N ILE A 1011 2.45 -25.38 -1.53
CA ILE A 1011 1.24 -24.91 -2.21
C ILE A 1011 1.42 -24.96 -3.72
N ASN A 1012 0.41 -25.51 -4.41
CA ASN A 1012 0.54 -25.84 -5.82
C ASN A 1012 -0.75 -25.49 -6.57
N PHE A 1013 -0.89 -24.21 -6.93
CA PHE A 1013 -2.02 -23.66 -7.68
C PHE A 1013 -3.40 -24.00 -7.08
N PRO A 1014 -3.72 -23.48 -5.87
CA PRO A 1014 -5.06 -23.62 -5.33
C PRO A 1014 -6.06 -22.91 -6.25
N ALA A 1015 -7.23 -23.52 -6.44
CA ALA A 1015 -8.30 -22.85 -7.17
C ALA A 1015 -8.86 -21.67 -6.36
N LYS A 1016 -9.24 -20.58 -7.05
CA LYS A 1016 -9.91 -19.44 -6.42
C LYS A 1016 -11.17 -19.92 -5.67
N PRO A 1017 -11.43 -19.44 -4.43
CA PRO A 1017 -12.53 -19.93 -3.59
C PRO A 1017 -13.91 -19.36 -3.99
N VAL A 1018 -14.18 -19.17 -5.28
CA VAL A 1018 -15.51 -18.76 -5.78
C VAL A 1018 -16.43 -19.98 -5.82
N ARG A 1019 -17.72 -19.84 -5.52
CA ARG A 1019 -18.67 -20.98 -5.57
C ARG A 1019 -19.88 -20.64 -6.45
N PRO A 1020 -20.16 -21.44 -7.51
CA PRO A 1020 -19.33 -22.53 -8.04
C PRO A 1020 -18.08 -21.99 -8.77
N ASN A 1021 -16.89 -22.55 -8.51
CA ASN A 1021 -15.73 -22.31 -9.38
C ASN A 1021 -15.66 -23.43 -10.43
N PRO A 1022 -15.84 -23.12 -11.73
CA PRO A 1022 -15.76 -24.13 -12.78
C PRO A 1022 -14.33 -24.67 -12.98
N ASN A 1023 -13.29 -23.93 -12.59
CA ASN A 1023 -11.87 -24.23 -12.83
C ASN A 1023 -11.23 -25.07 -11.72
N VAL A 1024 -12.01 -25.92 -11.05
CA VAL A 1024 -11.50 -26.85 -10.02
C VAL A 1024 -11.40 -28.26 -10.61
N GLY A 1025 -10.22 -28.86 -10.44
CA GLY A 1025 -9.91 -30.24 -10.80
C GLY A 1025 -10.43 -31.24 -9.77
N PRO A 1026 -10.40 -32.55 -10.08
CA PRO A 1026 -10.77 -33.60 -9.12
C PRO A 1026 -9.88 -33.65 -7.87
N ASP A 1027 -8.67 -33.11 -7.97
CA ASP A 1027 -7.67 -32.94 -6.91
C ASP A 1027 -7.94 -31.71 -6.01
N GLY A 1028 -8.94 -30.89 -6.35
CA GLY A 1028 -9.24 -29.64 -5.64
C GLY A 1028 -8.33 -28.47 -6.03
N LEU A 1029 -7.39 -28.68 -6.95
CA LEU A 1029 -6.49 -27.64 -7.46
C LEU A 1029 -7.11 -26.93 -8.67
N PHE A 1030 -6.51 -25.79 -9.03
CA PHE A 1030 -6.89 -25.07 -10.24
C PHE A 1030 -6.66 -25.94 -11.49
N THR A 1031 -7.55 -25.88 -12.48
CA THR A 1031 -7.38 -26.50 -13.80
C THR A 1031 -7.92 -25.59 -14.90
N ALA A 1032 -7.16 -25.50 -15.99
CA ALA A 1032 -7.51 -24.79 -17.22
C ALA A 1032 -8.19 -25.69 -18.26
N LYS A 1033 -8.34 -27.01 -18.00
CA LYS A 1033 -8.89 -27.98 -18.98
C LYS A 1033 -10.23 -27.57 -19.60
N LYS A 1034 -11.07 -26.89 -18.81
CA LYS A 1034 -12.42 -26.46 -19.19
C LYS A 1034 -12.46 -25.08 -19.86
N TRP A 1035 -11.31 -24.44 -20.05
CA TRP A 1035 -11.25 -23.17 -20.76
C TRP A 1035 -11.43 -23.39 -22.25
N GLU A 1036 -12.47 -22.78 -22.80
CA GLU A 1036 -12.57 -22.57 -24.24
C GLU A 1036 -11.45 -21.64 -24.72
N PRO A 1037 -10.94 -21.81 -25.96
CA PRO A 1037 -9.97 -20.88 -26.54
C PRO A 1037 -10.45 -19.44 -26.39
N LYS A 1038 -9.62 -18.62 -25.74
CA LYS A 1038 -9.82 -17.18 -25.61
C LYS A 1038 -9.57 -16.50 -26.95
N PRO A 1039 -10.34 -15.45 -27.32
CA PRO A 1039 -10.03 -14.61 -28.46
C PRO A 1039 -8.56 -14.18 -28.46
N SER A 1040 -7.94 -14.09 -29.63
CA SER A 1040 -6.53 -13.71 -29.74
C SER A 1040 -6.27 -13.02 -31.06
N GLY A 1041 -5.43 -11.99 -31.05
CA GLY A 1041 -5.04 -11.25 -32.25
C GLY A 1041 -5.70 -9.89 -32.45
N LEU A 1042 -5.53 -9.37 -33.66
CA LEU A 1042 -6.15 -8.15 -34.14
C LEU A 1042 -7.48 -8.50 -34.80
N LEU A 1043 -8.59 -8.14 -34.16
CA LEU A 1043 -9.95 -8.42 -34.64
C LEU A 1043 -10.55 -7.22 -35.37
N GLY A 1044 -10.10 -6.00 -35.07
CA GLY A 1044 -10.59 -4.78 -35.71
C GLY A 1044 -11.98 -4.36 -35.23
N PRO A 1045 -12.71 -3.54 -36.02
CA PRO A 1045 -12.25 -2.95 -37.28
C PRO A 1045 -11.08 -1.97 -37.05
N VAL A 1046 -10.08 -2.02 -37.91
CA VAL A 1046 -9.00 -1.02 -37.89
C VAL A 1046 -9.43 0.18 -38.73
N THR A 1047 -9.35 1.39 -38.18
CA THR A 1047 -9.75 2.63 -38.87
C THR A 1047 -8.69 3.71 -38.80
N ILE A 1048 -8.70 4.60 -39.78
CA ILE A 1048 -7.95 5.86 -39.75
C ILE A 1048 -8.92 7.03 -39.82
N THR A 1049 -8.80 7.98 -38.91
CA THR A 1049 -9.70 9.13 -38.80
C THR A 1049 -8.91 10.43 -38.86
N PRO A 1050 -9.22 11.38 -39.76
CA PRO A 1050 -8.61 12.69 -39.71
C PRO A 1050 -9.06 13.42 -38.44
N VAL A 1051 -8.12 14.02 -37.70
CA VAL A 1051 -8.47 14.79 -36.49
C VAL A 1051 -8.05 16.26 -36.62
N SER A 1052 -8.81 17.12 -35.95
CA SER A 1052 -8.48 18.52 -35.78
C SER A 1052 -7.49 18.67 -34.61
N PRO A 1053 -6.36 19.37 -34.80
CA PRO A 1053 -5.39 19.59 -33.73
C PRO A 1053 -5.95 20.50 -32.62
N PHE A 1054 -7.03 21.24 -32.87
CA PHE A 1054 -7.61 22.20 -31.92
C PHE A 1054 -9.11 21.95 -31.71
N PRO A 1055 -9.62 22.19 -30.49
CA PRO A 1055 -11.05 22.13 -30.23
C PRO A 1055 -11.84 23.18 -31.03
N PRO A 1056 -13.15 22.96 -31.24
CA PRO A 1056 -14.02 23.92 -31.91
C PRO A 1056 -13.87 25.29 -31.26
N ARG A 1057 -13.69 26.33 -32.08
CA ARG A 1057 -13.75 27.71 -31.58
C ARG A 1057 -15.22 28.11 -31.46
N ASP A 1058 -15.64 28.50 -30.25
CA ASP A 1058 -16.91 29.19 -30.01
C ASP A 1058 -17.03 30.46 -30.85
#